data_AF-A0A2S3HRU6-F1
#
_entry.id   AF-A0A2S3HRU6-F1
#
_cell.length_a   1.000
_cell.length_b   1.000
_cell.length_c   1.000
_cell.angle_alpha   90.00
_cell.angle_beta   90.00
_cell.angle_gamma   90.00
#
_symmetry.space_group_name_H-M   'P 1'
#
loop_
_entity.id
_entity.type
_entity.pdbx_description
1 polymer ?
#
loop_
_entity_poly.entity_id
_entity_poly.type
_entity_poly.pdbx_seq_one_letter_code
_entity_poly.pdbx_strand_id
1 'polypeptide(L)'
;MEAPRRACAFAYPSLLGLLLLALPRCYLAQAQPADEARLLLRIKRAWGDPPVLAGWNASAAGAHCTWPYVGCDAAGRVASLTLANANVAGPFPDAAVGGLSGLTHLDVSNNSITGVFPAALYRCSALRYLDVSQNYLGGELPADIGFRLGTNLTALILSGNSFNGTIPASLSGLGNLQHLKLDNNRLVGAIPTELGKMTRLQTLWLANNPFDAGELPASFKNLTNLTSFWARNCNLIGDFPRYVVDMPELEILDLSVNMLTGSIPPGVWSLKELQALTAFRNNLTGDLVVDDFAAMGLTMIDFSENNLTGVIPEVFGHLENLTYLYLFSNNFSGEIPASIGRLPSLSTLRLYSNRFTGTLPPELGKHSDLVYVEADDNELTGTIPEGLCARGQFWTLTASGNRLSGSIPEGLANCATLRALHLESNQLSGEVPQALWTVTRINIVLLRNNRLTGRLPATMCSNLTTLNIERNRFFGSIPATAAALQVFNAGNNRFSGKIPASLGDGMPLLQRLNLSGNQLSGGIPTSVAKLTQLTQMDMSRNQLAGAIPAEMGAMPVLNALDLSSNKLSGSIPPALAKLKLNSLDLSSNQLSGQVPAGLATAAYDNSFLDNPGLCAAALGPPSYLAGVRSCAGEPQDGGPSGGVSHVLRTGLLVAGSAFLLLAAAASFFVVRETRKRRRVSGQDDWEMTPFVQDLGFGEASILRGLVEENLIGRGGSGLVYRVTYTNRFDGSAGAVAVKRIGIAGALDEKLEREFKSEASILGSVRHNNIVRLLCCLSGTEVSLLVYDYMDNGSLDKWLHGDGLGGHPTARVRRPPLDWATRLRVAVGAAQGLCYMHHECSPPIVHRDVKTSNILLDSEFRAKVADFGLARVLARTGAPETMSAVAGSFGYMAPECAYTKKVSEKVDVYSFGVVLLELTTGKGASDGGEHGSLAKWARHHYRSGGSIPDATDRSIRYAGYSDEVEVVFRLGVLCTADLPSSRPAMKDVLEILLNCSEQTHQKSKTERGLEYEAAPLLLPQRGSRRKQLSTAQDLASKRGVISTALSEDA
;
A
#
# COMPACT_ATOMS: atom_id res chain seq x y z
N MET A 1 -49.68 69.78 1.72
CA MET A 1 -48.38 70.44 1.97
C MET A 1 -47.57 70.25 0.69
N GLU A 2 -47.74 71.18 -0.26
CA GLU A 2 -46.73 72.22 -0.59
C GLU A 2 -45.59 71.57 -1.43
N ALA A 3 -45.57 71.61 -2.78
CA ALA A 3 -45.67 72.75 -3.74
C ALA A 3 -44.62 73.85 -3.44
N PRO A 4 -44.01 74.58 -4.43
CA PRO A 4 -44.55 75.10 -5.71
C PRO A 4 -43.65 74.75 -6.94
N ARG A 5 -43.79 75.22 -8.21
CA ARG A 5 -44.85 75.83 -9.08
C ARG A 5 -44.31 75.90 -10.54
N ARG A 6 -45.17 75.64 -11.56
CA ARG A 6 -45.24 76.34 -12.89
C ARG A 6 -44.07 76.22 -13.88
N ALA A 7 -44.24 76.40 -15.20
CA ALA A 7 -45.42 76.40 -16.11
C ALA A 7 -44.93 76.46 -17.59
N CYS A 8 -45.83 76.23 -18.55
CA CYS A 8 -45.99 76.86 -19.88
C CYS A 8 -44.76 77.23 -20.77
N ALA A 9 -44.83 77.22 -22.11
CA ALA A 9 -45.81 76.71 -23.09
C ALA A 9 -45.27 77.02 -24.51
N PHE A 10 -46.04 76.62 -25.53
CA PHE A 10 -45.97 77.08 -26.93
C PHE A 10 -44.81 76.63 -27.81
N ALA A 11 -45.06 76.73 -29.12
CA ALA A 11 -44.42 75.99 -30.20
C ALA A 11 -44.23 76.89 -31.44
N TYR A 12 -43.67 76.30 -32.51
CA TYR A 12 -43.45 76.87 -33.86
C TYR A 12 -42.31 77.91 -33.98
N PRO A 13 -41.79 78.17 -35.20
CA PRO A 13 -41.43 77.19 -36.23
C PRO A 13 -40.06 77.47 -36.90
N SER A 14 -39.63 76.52 -37.73
CA SER A 14 -38.86 76.67 -38.99
C SER A 14 -37.96 77.90 -39.23
N LEU A 15 -36.64 77.67 -39.30
CA LEU A 15 -35.75 78.43 -40.18
C LEU A 15 -34.61 77.56 -40.75
N LEU A 16 -34.86 77.09 -41.98
CA LEU A 16 -34.04 77.28 -43.18
C LEU A 16 -32.49 77.11 -43.06
N GLY A 17 -31.94 76.04 -43.65
CA GLY A 17 -30.50 75.74 -43.55
C GLY A 17 -29.91 74.72 -44.55
N LEU A 18 -30.38 74.71 -45.81
CA LEU A 18 -29.83 73.97 -46.97
C LEU A 18 -29.88 72.40 -46.97
N LEU A 19 -29.68 71.85 -48.18
CA LEU A 19 -29.30 70.47 -48.51
C LEU A 19 -30.37 69.36 -48.38
N LEU A 20 -31.45 69.47 -49.16
CA LEU A 20 -32.20 68.30 -49.65
C LEU A 20 -32.58 68.48 -51.12
N LEU A 21 -31.86 67.80 -52.03
CA LEU A 21 -32.37 67.17 -53.26
C LEU A 21 -31.24 66.46 -54.04
N ALA A 22 -30.83 65.29 -53.54
CA ALA A 22 -30.13 64.28 -54.34
C ALA A 22 -30.38 62.90 -53.70
N LEU A 23 -31.11 62.03 -54.41
CA LEU A 23 -31.24 60.62 -54.03
C LEU A 23 -29.95 59.87 -54.40
N PRO A 24 -29.44 59.01 -53.51
CA PRO A 24 -28.77 57.80 -53.95
C PRO A 24 -29.51 56.55 -53.45
N ARG A 25 -29.97 55.80 -54.45
CA ARG A 25 -30.04 54.33 -54.52
C ARG A 25 -29.69 53.56 -53.25
N CYS A 26 -30.55 52.61 -52.91
CA CYS A 26 -30.14 51.38 -52.23
C CYS A 26 -28.94 50.76 -52.95
N TYR A 27 -27.75 50.87 -52.36
CA TYR A 27 -26.76 49.83 -52.51
C TYR A 27 -27.04 48.81 -51.42
N LEU A 28 -27.43 47.60 -51.83
CA LEU A 28 -27.06 46.42 -51.08
C LEU A 28 -25.53 46.47 -50.98
N ALA A 29 -25.02 46.88 -49.82
CA ALA A 29 -23.62 46.71 -49.48
C ALA A 29 -23.41 45.20 -49.33
N GLN A 30 -23.20 44.54 -50.47
CA GLN A 30 -22.65 43.20 -50.56
C GLN A 30 -21.33 43.27 -49.81
N ALA A 31 -21.33 42.79 -48.56
CA ALA A 31 -20.17 42.87 -47.70
C ALA A 31 -19.02 42.21 -48.44
N GLN A 32 -17.97 42.98 -48.74
CA GLN A 32 -16.73 42.38 -49.23
C GLN A 32 -16.35 41.28 -48.23
N PRO A 33 -16.01 40.06 -48.69
CA PRO A 33 -15.51 39.05 -47.77
C PRO A 33 -14.35 39.67 -47.02
N ALA A 34 -14.47 39.76 -45.69
CA ALA A 34 -13.39 40.23 -44.85
C ALA A 34 -12.20 39.33 -45.15
N ASP A 35 -11.10 39.90 -45.67
CA ASP A 35 -9.98 39.17 -46.27
C ASP A 35 -9.53 38.00 -45.37
N GLU A 36 -10.06 36.79 -45.64
CA GLU A 36 -9.98 35.67 -44.70
C GLU A 36 -8.53 35.18 -44.57
N ALA A 37 -7.73 35.37 -45.62
CA ALA A 37 -6.29 35.21 -45.58
C ALA A 37 -5.64 36.10 -44.49
N ARG A 38 -6.13 37.32 -44.23
CA ARG A 38 -5.68 38.16 -43.10
C ARG A 38 -6.15 37.65 -41.75
N LEU A 39 -7.35 37.05 -41.65
CA LEU A 39 -7.83 36.44 -40.41
C LEU A 39 -6.97 35.21 -40.06
N LEU A 40 -6.70 34.35 -41.04
CA LEU A 40 -5.79 33.22 -40.92
C LEU A 40 -4.36 33.67 -40.54
N LEU A 41 -3.81 34.71 -41.18
CA LEU A 41 -2.51 35.27 -40.78
C LEU A 41 -2.52 35.89 -39.37
N ARG A 42 -3.67 36.33 -38.84
CA ARG A 42 -3.78 36.73 -37.43
C ARG A 42 -3.80 35.53 -36.48
N ILE A 43 -4.48 34.44 -36.85
CA ILE A 43 -4.45 33.16 -36.11
C ILE A 43 -3.01 32.66 -35.99
N LYS A 44 -2.28 32.58 -37.12
CA LYS A 44 -0.87 32.17 -37.15
C LYS A 44 0.03 33.01 -36.23
N ARG A 45 -0.11 34.35 -36.27
CA ARG A 45 0.67 35.26 -35.40
C ARG A 45 0.32 35.14 -33.92
N ALA A 46 -0.95 34.86 -33.59
CA ALA A 46 -1.39 34.70 -32.21
C ALA A 46 -0.74 33.50 -31.51
N TRP A 47 -0.38 32.45 -32.28
CA TRP A 47 0.41 31.31 -31.80
C TRP A 47 1.92 31.42 -32.06
N GLY A 48 2.42 32.62 -32.34
CA GLY A 48 3.87 32.89 -32.50
C GLY A 48 4.47 32.44 -33.83
N ASP A 49 3.70 32.47 -34.92
CA ASP A 49 4.12 32.08 -36.28
C ASP A 49 4.74 30.66 -36.34
N PRO A 50 4.04 29.61 -35.86
CA PRO A 50 4.61 28.28 -35.70
C PRO A 50 5.03 27.67 -37.06
N PRO A 51 6.16 26.93 -37.14
CA PRO A 51 6.72 26.44 -38.41
C PRO A 51 5.75 25.61 -39.26
N VAL A 52 4.84 24.88 -38.60
CA VAL A 52 3.78 24.09 -39.25
C VAL A 52 2.86 24.93 -40.15
N LEU A 53 2.71 26.23 -39.85
CA LEU A 53 1.92 27.19 -40.62
C LEU A 53 2.77 28.07 -41.56
N ALA A 54 4.04 27.69 -41.83
CA ALA A 54 4.91 28.44 -42.74
C ALA A 54 4.27 28.68 -44.12
N GLY A 55 3.52 27.69 -44.64
CA GLY A 55 2.80 27.78 -45.91
C GLY A 55 1.70 28.85 -45.98
N TRP A 56 1.25 29.39 -44.85
CA TRP A 56 0.28 30.49 -44.82
C TRP A 56 1.01 31.80 -45.18
N ASN A 57 0.95 32.18 -46.47
CA ASN A 57 1.53 33.42 -46.99
C ASN A 57 0.58 34.14 -47.96
N ALA A 58 0.51 35.47 -47.85
CA ALA A 58 -0.33 36.31 -48.71
C ALA A 58 0.44 36.75 -49.96
N SER A 59 0.45 35.91 -50.99
CA SER A 59 1.06 36.20 -52.29
C SER A 59 0.04 36.36 -53.44
N ALA A 60 -1.19 35.85 -53.30
CA ALA A 60 -2.29 36.07 -54.25
C ALA A 60 -3.66 36.04 -53.56
N ALA A 61 -4.66 36.71 -54.16
CA ALA A 61 -6.05 36.67 -53.68
C ALA A 61 -6.66 35.29 -53.90
N GLY A 62 -7.37 34.75 -52.90
CA GLY A 62 -7.94 33.39 -52.93
C GLY A 62 -6.93 32.27 -52.66
N ALA A 63 -5.64 32.57 -52.49
CA ALA A 63 -4.61 31.56 -52.22
C ALA A 63 -4.81 30.83 -50.88
N HIS A 64 -5.57 31.41 -49.94
CA HIS A 64 -5.82 30.82 -48.63
C HIS A 64 -6.52 29.46 -48.70
N CYS A 65 -7.31 29.19 -49.74
CA CYS A 65 -7.95 27.89 -49.96
C CYS A 65 -6.98 26.77 -50.38
N THR A 66 -5.70 27.09 -50.62
CA THR A 66 -4.62 26.11 -50.89
C THR A 66 -3.62 26.00 -49.73
N TRP A 67 -3.83 26.75 -48.64
CA TRP A 67 -2.95 26.71 -47.48
C TRP A 67 -3.16 25.40 -46.71
N PRO A 68 -2.09 24.77 -46.17
CA PRO A 68 -2.22 23.60 -45.31
C PRO A 68 -3.22 23.83 -44.17
N TYR A 69 -4.00 22.80 -43.83
CA TYR A 69 -5.03 22.82 -42.76
C TYR A 69 -6.25 23.73 -43.00
N VAL A 70 -6.33 24.44 -44.13
CA VAL A 70 -7.47 25.29 -44.51
C VAL A 70 -8.28 24.60 -45.62
N GLY A 71 -9.60 24.51 -45.45
CA GLY A 71 -10.53 24.11 -46.51
C GLY A 71 -11.59 25.18 -46.73
N CYS A 72 -11.96 25.39 -48.00
CA CYS A 72 -12.94 26.38 -48.41
C CYS A 72 -14.23 25.75 -48.96
N ASP A 73 -15.33 26.49 -48.91
CA ASP A 73 -16.56 26.18 -49.65
C ASP A 73 -16.42 26.50 -51.15
N ALA A 74 -17.44 26.15 -51.93
CA ALA A 74 -17.50 26.42 -53.37
C ALA A 74 -17.52 27.92 -53.73
N ALA A 75 -17.70 28.82 -52.75
CA ALA A 75 -17.62 30.27 -52.92
C ALA A 75 -16.23 30.83 -52.48
N GLY A 76 -15.28 29.97 -52.13
CA GLY A 76 -13.92 30.35 -51.72
C GLY A 76 -13.81 30.87 -50.28
N ARG A 77 -14.85 30.67 -49.45
CA ARG A 77 -14.85 31.08 -48.04
C ARG A 77 -14.32 29.95 -47.15
N VAL A 78 -13.56 30.27 -46.10
CA VAL A 78 -13.04 29.29 -45.15
C VAL A 78 -14.18 28.54 -44.46
N ALA A 79 -14.30 27.26 -44.78
CA ALA A 79 -15.34 26.36 -44.29
C ALA A 79 -14.80 25.33 -43.29
N SER A 80 -13.50 25.05 -43.30
CA SER A 80 -12.85 24.16 -42.34
C SER A 80 -11.45 24.60 -41.93
N LEU A 81 -11.13 24.38 -40.66
CA LEU A 81 -9.78 24.46 -40.10
C LEU A 81 -9.49 23.16 -39.35
N THR A 82 -8.45 22.44 -39.76
CA THR A 82 -8.14 21.08 -39.26
C THR A 82 -6.68 21.02 -38.80
N LEU A 83 -6.42 21.47 -37.59
CA LEU A 83 -5.10 21.69 -36.99
C LEU A 83 -4.79 20.69 -35.86
N ALA A 84 -5.43 19.51 -35.91
CA ALA A 84 -5.15 18.42 -34.98
C ALA A 84 -3.66 18.06 -34.99
N ASN A 85 -3.05 17.89 -33.81
CA ASN A 85 -1.64 17.51 -33.65
C ASN A 85 -0.62 18.50 -34.27
N ALA A 86 -1.02 19.75 -34.54
CA ALA A 86 -0.17 20.75 -35.18
C ALA A 86 0.95 21.30 -34.27
N ASN A 87 0.96 20.95 -32.98
CA ASN A 87 1.86 21.48 -31.95
C ASN A 87 1.81 23.02 -31.85
N VAL A 88 0.61 23.60 -31.97
CA VAL A 88 0.38 25.03 -31.74
C VAL A 88 0.15 25.31 -30.26
N ALA A 89 0.57 26.49 -29.79
CA ALA A 89 0.55 26.84 -28.37
C ALA A 89 0.13 28.29 -28.12
N GLY A 90 -0.44 28.56 -26.94
CA GLY A 90 -0.88 29.90 -26.52
C GLY A 90 -2.40 30.04 -26.46
N PRO A 91 -2.94 31.25 -26.25
CA PRO A 91 -4.37 31.46 -26.09
C PRO A 91 -5.14 31.16 -27.39
N PHE A 92 -6.40 30.74 -27.29
CA PHE A 92 -7.27 30.60 -28.47
C PHE A 92 -7.48 31.98 -29.15
N PRO A 93 -7.32 32.10 -30.49
CA PRO A 93 -7.39 33.39 -31.19
C PRO A 93 -8.82 33.83 -31.53
N ASP A 94 -9.66 33.97 -30.49
CA ASP A 94 -11.11 34.28 -30.53
C ASP A 94 -11.51 35.27 -31.62
N ALA A 95 -10.93 36.49 -31.60
CA ALA A 95 -11.33 37.58 -32.48
C ALA A 95 -11.04 37.32 -33.97
N ALA A 96 -10.07 36.45 -34.28
CA ALA A 96 -9.74 36.10 -35.66
C ALA A 96 -10.59 34.91 -36.15
N VAL A 97 -10.75 33.86 -35.33
CA VAL A 97 -11.57 32.69 -35.67
C VAL A 97 -13.05 33.08 -35.77
N GLY A 98 -13.58 33.87 -34.83
CA GLY A 98 -14.96 34.38 -34.87
C GLY A 98 -15.23 35.40 -36.00
N GLY A 99 -14.24 35.72 -36.83
CA GLY A 99 -14.41 36.43 -38.10
C GLY A 99 -14.71 35.50 -39.28
N LEU A 100 -14.37 34.21 -39.18
CA LEU A 100 -14.60 33.17 -40.19
C LEU A 100 -16.06 32.70 -40.13
N SER A 101 -16.97 33.57 -40.55
CA SER A 101 -18.43 33.33 -40.47
C SER A 101 -18.92 32.11 -41.28
N GLY A 102 -18.15 31.66 -42.28
CA GLY A 102 -18.42 30.46 -43.07
C GLY A 102 -17.97 29.14 -42.44
N LEU A 103 -17.30 29.18 -41.29
CA LEU A 103 -16.68 28.00 -40.68
C LEU A 103 -17.73 26.94 -40.26
N THR A 104 -17.62 25.75 -40.83
CA THR A 104 -18.47 24.57 -40.57
C THR A 104 -17.77 23.49 -39.75
N HIS A 105 -16.44 23.40 -39.84
CA HIS A 105 -15.64 22.39 -39.16
C HIS A 105 -14.40 23.05 -38.53
N LEU A 106 -14.25 22.92 -37.22
CA LEU A 106 -13.06 23.36 -36.50
C LEU A 106 -12.53 22.21 -35.66
N ASP A 107 -11.31 21.78 -35.97
CA ASP A 107 -10.54 20.84 -35.19
C ASP A 107 -9.19 21.49 -34.86
N VAL A 108 -8.90 21.65 -33.58
CA VAL A 108 -7.60 22.10 -33.04
C VAL A 108 -7.12 21.15 -31.93
N SER A 109 -7.54 19.88 -32.00
CA SER A 109 -7.29 18.86 -30.98
C SER A 109 -5.80 18.50 -30.82
N ASN A 110 -5.44 17.99 -29.65
CA ASN A 110 -4.08 17.56 -29.29
C ASN A 110 -3.01 18.63 -29.56
N ASN A 111 -3.14 19.76 -28.87
CA ASN A 111 -2.27 20.93 -28.97
C ASN A 111 -1.99 21.52 -27.57
N SER A 112 -1.32 22.67 -27.50
CA SER A 112 -1.04 23.40 -26.26
C SER A 112 -1.84 24.71 -26.16
N ILE A 113 -3.11 24.69 -26.57
CA ILE A 113 -4.00 25.86 -26.56
C ILE A 113 -4.51 26.09 -25.14
N THR A 114 -4.47 27.35 -24.70
CA THR A 114 -4.86 27.81 -23.36
C THR A 114 -5.99 28.84 -23.44
N GLY A 115 -6.55 29.20 -22.28
CA GLY A 115 -7.60 30.22 -22.16
C GLY A 115 -8.91 29.63 -21.66
N VAL A 116 -10.03 30.24 -22.06
CA VAL A 116 -11.39 29.78 -21.73
C VAL A 116 -12.12 29.27 -22.97
N PHE A 117 -13.34 28.76 -22.82
CA PHE A 117 -14.17 28.39 -23.97
C PHE A 117 -14.31 29.58 -24.95
N PRO A 118 -14.01 29.40 -26.26
CA PRO A 118 -13.91 30.50 -27.21
C PRO A 118 -15.30 31.00 -27.65
N ALA A 119 -15.90 31.88 -26.84
CA ALA A 119 -17.24 32.44 -27.07
C ALA A 119 -17.36 33.23 -28.40
N ALA A 120 -16.24 33.63 -29.02
CA ALA A 120 -16.27 34.20 -30.37
C ALA A 120 -16.85 33.23 -31.44
N LEU A 121 -16.84 31.91 -31.20
CA LEU A 121 -17.46 30.91 -32.07
C LEU A 121 -18.98 31.05 -32.19
N TYR A 122 -19.65 31.81 -31.31
CA TYR A 122 -21.06 32.18 -31.45
C TYR A 122 -21.35 32.97 -32.75
N ARG A 123 -20.32 33.51 -33.42
CA ARG A 123 -20.43 34.17 -34.73
C ARG A 123 -20.37 33.19 -35.91
N CYS A 124 -19.84 31.99 -35.70
CA CYS A 124 -19.75 30.92 -36.69
C CYS A 124 -21.06 30.12 -36.72
N SER A 125 -22.16 30.75 -37.13
CA SER A 125 -23.50 30.13 -37.15
C SER A 125 -23.64 28.89 -38.05
N ALA A 126 -22.69 28.69 -38.98
CA ALA A 126 -22.60 27.53 -39.85
C ALA A 126 -21.89 26.30 -39.22
N LEU A 127 -21.34 26.44 -38.00
CA LEU A 127 -20.53 25.41 -37.34
C LEU A 127 -21.34 24.12 -37.10
N ARG A 128 -20.76 22.98 -37.51
CA ARG A 128 -21.30 21.62 -37.41
C ARG A 128 -20.43 20.71 -36.54
N TYR A 129 -19.11 20.91 -36.60
CA TYR A 129 -18.13 20.13 -35.86
C TYR A 129 -17.18 21.08 -35.13
N LEU A 130 -17.04 20.89 -33.82
CA LEU A 130 -16.09 21.61 -32.97
C LEU A 130 -15.33 20.60 -32.11
N ASP A 131 -14.02 20.50 -32.34
CA ASP A 131 -13.09 19.74 -31.52
C ASP A 131 -11.95 20.63 -31.03
N VAL A 132 -11.84 20.74 -29.71
CA VAL A 132 -10.76 21.43 -28.99
C VAL A 132 -10.14 20.52 -27.94
N SER A 133 -10.31 19.20 -28.08
CA SER A 133 -9.87 18.21 -27.09
C SER A 133 -8.35 18.13 -26.94
N GLN A 134 -7.87 17.55 -25.83
CA GLN A 134 -6.46 17.35 -25.53
C GLN A 134 -5.68 18.68 -25.62
N ASN A 135 -6.08 19.64 -24.78
CA ASN A 135 -5.56 21.00 -24.71
C ASN A 135 -5.58 21.49 -23.24
N TYR A 136 -5.28 22.77 -23.01
CA TYR A 136 -5.25 23.41 -21.69
C TYR A 136 -6.31 24.52 -21.54
N LEU A 137 -7.46 24.38 -22.21
CA LEU A 137 -8.60 25.28 -22.03
C LEU A 137 -9.24 25.05 -20.65
N GLY A 138 -9.73 26.10 -19.99
CA GLY A 138 -10.36 25.99 -18.68
C GLY A 138 -11.41 27.04 -18.41
N GLY A 139 -11.69 27.28 -17.13
CA GLY A 139 -12.82 28.11 -16.71
C GLY A 139 -14.17 27.44 -16.97
N GLU A 140 -15.24 28.15 -16.65
CA GLU A 140 -16.60 27.62 -16.74
C GLU A 140 -17.10 27.59 -18.19
N LEU A 141 -17.87 26.55 -18.54
CA LEU A 141 -18.60 26.53 -19.80
C LEU A 141 -19.69 27.62 -19.77
N PRO A 142 -19.81 28.49 -20.79
CA PRO A 142 -20.76 29.60 -20.75
C PRO A 142 -22.20 29.15 -20.55
N ALA A 143 -22.91 29.77 -19.60
CA ALA A 143 -24.30 29.42 -19.29
C ALA A 143 -25.28 29.58 -20.48
N ASP A 144 -24.92 30.37 -21.50
CA ASP A 144 -25.71 30.61 -22.71
C ASP A 144 -25.33 29.73 -23.92
N ILE A 145 -24.36 28.81 -23.77
CA ILE A 145 -23.74 28.06 -24.87
C ILE A 145 -24.75 27.40 -25.81
N GLY A 146 -25.75 26.69 -25.31
CA GLY A 146 -26.71 25.99 -26.16
C GLY A 146 -27.81 26.85 -26.79
N PHE A 147 -27.81 28.17 -26.52
CA PHE A 147 -28.66 29.15 -27.22
C PHE A 147 -27.86 30.05 -28.19
N ARG A 148 -26.52 30.02 -28.12
CA ARG A 148 -25.63 30.97 -28.79
C ARG A 148 -24.63 30.31 -29.73
N LEU A 149 -24.21 29.09 -29.43
CA LEU A 149 -23.47 28.24 -30.36
C LEU A 149 -24.42 27.74 -31.46
N GLY A 150 -23.92 27.60 -32.69
CA GLY A 150 -24.76 27.38 -33.86
C GLY A 150 -25.68 26.15 -33.74
N THR A 151 -26.97 26.30 -34.02
CA THR A 151 -27.96 25.21 -33.92
C THR A 151 -27.71 24.07 -34.91
N ASN A 152 -26.82 24.26 -35.89
CA ASN A 152 -26.37 23.22 -36.83
C ASN A 152 -25.30 22.28 -36.24
N LEU A 153 -24.85 22.49 -35.00
CA LEU A 153 -23.80 21.69 -34.38
C LEU A 153 -24.23 20.23 -34.18
N THR A 154 -23.42 19.31 -34.72
CA THR A 154 -23.56 17.85 -34.62
C THR A 154 -22.49 17.23 -33.70
N ALA A 155 -21.32 17.86 -33.56
CA ALA A 155 -20.27 17.40 -32.65
C ALA A 155 -19.69 18.56 -31.81
N LEU A 156 -19.63 18.34 -30.49
CA LEU A 156 -18.99 19.20 -29.51
C LEU A 156 -18.04 18.35 -28.66
N ILE A 157 -16.75 18.48 -28.91
CA ILE A 157 -15.70 17.63 -28.35
C ILE A 157 -14.72 18.51 -27.56
N LEU A 158 -14.83 18.44 -26.24
CA LEU A 158 -14.09 19.25 -25.25
C LEU A 158 -13.18 18.39 -24.37
N SER A 159 -13.07 17.09 -24.65
CA SER A 159 -12.39 16.09 -23.83
C SER A 159 -10.93 16.43 -23.50
N GLY A 160 -10.41 16.04 -22.35
CA GLY A 160 -8.99 16.22 -22.03
C GLY A 160 -8.58 17.69 -21.97
N ASN A 161 -9.24 18.45 -21.10
CA ASN A 161 -9.00 19.88 -20.88
C ASN A 161 -9.05 20.18 -19.36
N SER A 162 -9.12 21.45 -18.98
CA SER A 162 -9.26 21.93 -17.60
C SER A 162 -10.55 22.73 -17.36
N PHE A 163 -11.61 22.47 -18.13
CA PHE A 163 -12.92 23.11 -17.94
C PHE A 163 -13.46 22.78 -16.54
N ASN A 164 -14.00 23.78 -15.85
CA ASN A 164 -14.51 23.65 -14.48
C ASN A 164 -15.94 24.19 -14.36
N GLY A 165 -16.47 24.24 -13.12
CA GLY A 165 -17.87 24.57 -12.89
C GLY A 165 -18.82 23.47 -13.35
N THR A 166 -20.10 23.80 -13.47
CA THR A 166 -21.16 22.83 -13.82
C THR A 166 -21.37 22.70 -15.33
N ILE A 167 -21.82 21.54 -15.79
CA ILE A 167 -22.36 21.39 -17.16
C ILE A 167 -23.59 22.31 -17.32
N PRO A 168 -23.61 23.27 -18.27
CA PRO A 168 -24.76 24.15 -18.44
C PRO A 168 -25.99 23.39 -18.96
N ALA A 169 -27.11 23.45 -18.23
CA ALA A 169 -28.39 22.87 -18.66
C ALA A 169 -28.87 23.42 -20.03
N SER A 170 -28.40 24.60 -20.42
CA SER A 170 -28.66 25.21 -21.74
C SER A 170 -28.10 24.40 -22.91
N LEU A 171 -27.09 23.54 -22.72
CA LEU A 171 -26.57 22.63 -23.77
C LEU A 171 -27.66 21.80 -24.43
N SER A 172 -28.75 21.49 -23.71
CA SER A 172 -29.95 20.83 -24.25
C SER A 172 -30.63 21.58 -25.40
N GLY A 173 -30.34 22.87 -25.60
CA GLY A 173 -30.77 23.65 -26.76
C GLY A 173 -30.10 23.26 -28.09
N LEU A 174 -28.96 22.55 -28.05
CA LEU A 174 -28.27 22.02 -29.24
C LEU A 174 -28.94 20.75 -29.76
N GLY A 175 -30.22 20.85 -30.16
CA GLY A 175 -31.06 19.70 -30.51
C GLY A 175 -30.64 18.89 -31.76
N ASN A 176 -29.61 19.34 -32.50
CA ASN A 176 -29.00 18.59 -33.60
C ASN A 176 -27.73 17.80 -33.19
N LEU A 177 -27.27 17.92 -31.94
CA LEU A 177 -26.03 17.32 -31.48
C LEU A 177 -26.13 15.78 -31.46
N GLN A 178 -25.11 15.14 -32.02
CA GLN A 178 -24.93 13.69 -32.09
C GLN A 178 -23.79 13.23 -31.18
N HIS A 179 -22.72 14.02 -31.07
CA HIS A 179 -21.59 13.70 -30.20
C HIS A 179 -21.34 14.83 -29.19
N LEU A 180 -21.50 14.51 -27.92
CA LEU A 180 -21.13 15.37 -26.79
C LEU A 180 -20.04 14.67 -25.98
N LYS A 181 -18.83 15.23 -25.99
CA LYS A 181 -17.70 14.67 -25.26
C LYS A 181 -17.09 15.73 -24.33
N LEU A 182 -17.21 15.49 -23.03
CA LEU A 182 -16.84 16.37 -21.93
C LEU A 182 -15.89 15.67 -20.92
N ASP A 183 -15.50 14.43 -21.22
CA ASP A 183 -14.67 13.57 -20.38
C ASP A 183 -13.27 14.16 -20.11
N ASN A 184 -12.62 13.70 -19.04
CA ASN A 184 -11.26 14.12 -18.66
C ASN A 184 -11.15 15.65 -18.51
N ASN A 185 -11.98 16.21 -17.62
CA ASN A 185 -12.03 17.64 -17.29
C ASN A 185 -12.15 17.82 -15.76
N ARG A 186 -12.51 19.03 -15.30
CA ARG A 186 -12.70 19.38 -13.88
C ARG A 186 -14.14 19.81 -13.60
N LEU A 187 -15.11 19.26 -14.34
CA LEU A 187 -16.52 19.61 -14.20
C LEU A 187 -17.08 19.05 -12.89
N VAL A 188 -17.85 19.87 -12.19
CA VAL A 188 -18.42 19.61 -10.85
C VAL A 188 -19.95 19.75 -10.88
N GLY A 189 -20.62 19.53 -9.74
CA GLY A 189 -22.08 19.60 -9.67
C GLY A 189 -22.76 18.32 -10.18
N ALA A 190 -24.09 18.37 -10.28
CA ALA A 190 -24.88 17.25 -10.80
C ALA A 190 -24.92 17.22 -12.34
N ILE A 191 -25.02 16.02 -12.90
CA ILE A 191 -25.26 15.81 -14.34
C ILE A 191 -26.67 16.34 -14.71
N PRO A 192 -26.82 17.32 -15.62
CA PRO A 192 -28.12 17.95 -15.87
C PRO A 192 -29.15 17.00 -16.50
N THR A 193 -30.34 16.97 -15.92
CA THR A 193 -31.48 16.16 -16.42
C THR A 193 -31.90 16.57 -17.83
N GLU A 194 -31.65 17.83 -18.20
CA GLU A 194 -31.97 18.44 -19.47
C GLU A 194 -31.24 17.80 -20.65
N LEU A 195 -30.08 17.16 -20.43
CA LEU A 195 -29.37 16.43 -21.50
C LEU A 195 -30.22 15.29 -22.08
N GLY A 196 -31.14 14.72 -21.28
CA GLY A 196 -32.16 13.75 -21.74
C GLY A 196 -33.19 14.30 -22.73
N LYS A 197 -33.11 15.58 -23.14
CA LYS A 197 -33.88 16.16 -24.25
C LYS A 197 -33.17 16.01 -25.60
N MET A 198 -31.87 15.66 -25.60
CA MET A 198 -31.02 15.65 -26.79
C MET A 198 -31.13 14.29 -27.51
N THR A 199 -32.33 13.93 -27.97
CA THR A 199 -32.66 12.59 -28.49
C THR A 199 -31.94 12.17 -29.78
N ARG A 200 -31.09 13.05 -30.34
CA ARG A 200 -30.19 12.74 -31.48
C ARG A 200 -28.78 12.33 -31.06
N LEU A 201 -28.46 12.38 -29.76
CA LEU A 201 -27.16 11.94 -29.26
C LEU A 201 -26.93 10.46 -29.57
N GLN A 202 -25.79 10.21 -30.20
CA GLN A 202 -25.18 8.90 -30.45
C GLN A 202 -23.99 8.67 -29.52
N THR A 203 -23.30 9.73 -29.10
CA THR A 203 -22.17 9.63 -28.17
C THR A 203 -22.31 10.63 -27.03
N LEU A 204 -22.23 10.14 -25.80
CA LEU A 204 -22.19 10.94 -24.58
C LEU A 204 -21.03 10.48 -23.70
N TRP A 205 -19.94 11.25 -23.66
CA TRP A 205 -18.79 10.96 -22.80
C TRP A 205 -18.68 12.02 -21.71
N LEU A 206 -18.78 11.58 -20.46
CA LEU A 206 -18.72 12.40 -19.24
C LEU A 206 -17.59 11.97 -18.29
N ALA A 207 -16.95 10.83 -18.57
CA ALA A 207 -16.01 10.12 -17.71
C ALA A 207 -14.88 10.99 -17.14
N ASN A 208 -14.34 10.62 -15.97
CA ASN A 208 -13.25 11.32 -15.29
C ASN A 208 -13.54 12.82 -15.10
N ASN A 209 -14.62 13.10 -14.38
CA ASN A 209 -14.98 14.45 -13.93
C ASN A 209 -15.44 14.39 -12.45
N PRO A 210 -15.00 15.32 -11.59
CA PRO A 210 -15.33 15.35 -10.17
C PRO A 210 -16.76 15.87 -9.90
N PHE A 211 -17.77 15.23 -10.47
CA PHE A 211 -19.18 15.54 -10.21
C PHE A 211 -19.57 15.32 -8.75
N ASP A 212 -20.63 15.99 -8.32
CA ASP A 212 -21.26 15.73 -7.03
C ASP A 212 -21.90 14.33 -7.03
N ALA A 213 -21.94 13.66 -5.88
CA ALA A 213 -22.52 12.33 -5.78
C ALA A 213 -24.02 12.37 -6.11
N GLY A 214 -24.42 11.66 -7.16
CA GLY A 214 -25.80 11.68 -7.67
C GLY A 214 -26.14 10.48 -8.54
N GLU A 215 -27.44 10.22 -8.71
CA GLU A 215 -27.93 9.19 -9.62
C GLU A 215 -27.82 9.65 -11.08
N LEU A 216 -27.70 8.71 -12.02
CA LEU A 216 -27.83 9.03 -13.44
C LEU A 216 -29.26 9.54 -13.73
N PRO A 217 -29.43 10.65 -14.48
CA PRO A 217 -30.75 11.22 -14.71
C PRO A 217 -31.71 10.24 -15.40
N ALA A 218 -32.85 9.95 -14.77
CA ALA A 218 -33.91 9.10 -15.33
C ALA A 218 -34.52 9.63 -16.65
N SER A 219 -34.20 10.86 -17.06
CA SER A 219 -34.51 11.40 -18.39
C SER A 219 -33.64 10.81 -19.50
N PHE A 220 -32.51 10.17 -19.18
CA PHE A 220 -31.59 9.58 -20.17
C PHE A 220 -32.22 8.39 -20.92
N LYS A 221 -33.29 7.79 -20.38
CA LYS A 221 -34.14 6.81 -21.11
C LYS A 221 -34.67 7.31 -22.46
N ASN A 222 -34.69 8.62 -22.69
CA ASN A 222 -35.11 9.22 -23.96
C ASN A 222 -33.98 9.23 -25.02
N LEU A 223 -32.74 8.88 -24.64
CA LEU A 223 -31.57 8.88 -25.52
C LEU A 223 -31.47 7.53 -26.26
N THR A 224 -32.53 7.15 -26.97
CA THR A 224 -32.65 5.82 -27.62
C THR A 224 -31.66 5.58 -28.77
N ASN A 225 -31.07 6.65 -29.31
CA ASN A 225 -30.10 6.61 -30.40
C ASN A 225 -28.64 6.50 -29.92
N LEU A 226 -28.41 6.37 -28.61
CA LEU A 226 -27.10 6.44 -27.99
C LEU A 226 -26.33 5.12 -28.22
N THR A 227 -25.25 5.19 -29.00
CA THR A 227 -24.39 4.04 -29.30
C THR A 227 -23.21 3.92 -28.34
N SER A 228 -22.73 5.03 -27.77
CA SER A 228 -21.61 5.03 -26.84
C SER A 228 -21.87 5.95 -25.64
N PHE A 229 -21.92 5.37 -24.45
CA PHE A 229 -22.11 6.08 -23.19
C PHE A 229 -20.99 5.78 -22.20
N TRP A 230 -20.20 6.81 -21.88
CA TRP A 230 -19.11 6.73 -20.90
C TRP A 230 -19.39 7.66 -19.72
N ALA A 231 -19.63 7.09 -18.55
CA ALA A 231 -19.78 7.80 -17.28
C ALA A 231 -18.91 7.16 -16.18
N ARG A 232 -17.73 6.64 -16.56
CA ARG A 232 -16.73 6.11 -15.64
C ARG A 232 -16.15 7.21 -14.75
N ASN A 233 -15.97 6.94 -13.45
CA ASN A 233 -15.37 7.91 -12.52
C ASN A 233 -16.12 9.25 -12.53
N CYS A 234 -17.43 9.18 -12.30
CA CYS A 234 -18.37 10.29 -12.30
C CYS A 234 -19.13 10.42 -10.96
N ASN A 235 -18.64 9.79 -9.89
CA ASN A 235 -19.21 9.82 -8.54
C ASN A 235 -20.67 9.30 -8.47
N LEU A 236 -21.07 8.43 -9.40
CA LEU A 236 -22.46 7.98 -9.54
C LEU A 236 -22.89 7.08 -8.37
N ILE A 237 -24.10 7.31 -7.85
CA ILE A 237 -24.77 6.49 -6.84
C ILE A 237 -26.09 5.92 -7.37
N GLY A 238 -26.77 5.11 -6.56
CA GLY A 238 -28.07 4.50 -6.89
C GLY A 238 -27.95 3.11 -7.49
N ASP A 239 -29.06 2.56 -7.99
CA ASP A 239 -29.08 1.27 -8.69
C ASP A 239 -28.43 1.38 -10.09
N PHE A 240 -27.94 0.26 -10.64
CA PHE A 240 -27.61 0.16 -12.07
C PHE A 240 -28.82 0.63 -12.93
N PRO A 241 -28.62 1.52 -13.91
CA PRO A 241 -29.72 2.19 -14.62
C PRO A 241 -30.54 1.20 -15.48
N ARG A 242 -31.69 0.76 -14.94
CA ARG A 242 -32.56 -0.25 -15.58
C ARG A 242 -33.07 0.15 -16.97
N TYR A 243 -33.21 1.45 -17.24
CA TYR A 243 -33.66 1.98 -18.54
C TYR A 243 -32.62 1.81 -19.68
N VAL A 244 -31.41 1.33 -19.39
CA VAL A 244 -30.42 0.94 -20.42
C VAL A 244 -30.97 -0.15 -21.35
N VAL A 245 -31.89 -1.01 -20.87
CA VAL A 245 -32.54 -2.03 -21.71
C VAL A 245 -33.41 -1.43 -22.82
N ASP A 246 -33.79 -0.15 -22.71
CA ASP A 246 -34.58 0.59 -23.70
C ASP A 246 -33.69 1.39 -24.69
N MET A 247 -32.37 1.11 -24.73
CA MET A 247 -31.39 1.75 -25.63
C MET A 247 -30.88 0.74 -26.68
N PRO A 248 -31.65 0.47 -27.76
CA PRO A 248 -31.40 -0.65 -28.68
C PRO A 248 -30.12 -0.49 -29.51
N GLU A 249 -29.68 0.74 -29.77
CA GLU A 249 -28.49 1.07 -30.58
C GLU A 249 -27.17 1.03 -29.76
N LEU A 250 -27.22 0.64 -28.48
CA LEU A 250 -26.08 0.80 -27.55
C LEU A 250 -24.98 -0.24 -27.81
N GLU A 251 -23.86 0.22 -28.35
CA GLU A 251 -22.65 -0.57 -28.62
C GLU A 251 -21.71 -0.63 -27.42
N ILE A 252 -21.52 0.48 -26.72
CA ILE A 252 -20.53 0.62 -25.64
C ILE A 252 -21.14 1.32 -24.42
N LEU A 253 -21.12 0.63 -23.28
CA LEU A 253 -21.50 1.18 -21.98
C LEU A 253 -20.36 1.05 -20.97
N ASP A 254 -19.82 2.19 -20.51
CA ASP A 254 -18.86 2.24 -19.41
C ASP A 254 -19.39 3.04 -18.23
N LEU A 255 -19.71 2.33 -17.14
CA LEU A 255 -20.16 2.87 -15.85
C LEU A 255 -19.17 2.57 -14.71
N SER A 256 -17.94 2.19 -15.04
CA SER A 256 -16.94 1.71 -14.09
C SER A 256 -16.46 2.80 -13.12
N VAL A 257 -15.84 2.44 -12.00
CA VAL A 257 -15.30 3.41 -11.01
C VAL A 257 -16.41 4.35 -10.52
N ASN A 258 -17.45 3.81 -9.91
CA ASN A 258 -18.53 4.58 -9.30
C ASN A 258 -18.99 3.88 -8.00
N MET A 259 -20.12 4.31 -7.45
CA MET A 259 -20.76 3.71 -6.26
C MET A 259 -22.14 3.14 -6.62
N LEU A 260 -22.29 2.61 -7.83
CA LEU A 260 -23.53 1.98 -8.27
C LEU A 260 -23.80 0.69 -7.48
N THR A 261 -25.08 0.43 -7.25
CA THR A 261 -25.62 -0.68 -6.44
C THR A 261 -26.70 -1.44 -7.20
N GLY A 262 -27.41 -2.34 -6.52
CA GLY A 262 -28.43 -3.18 -7.15
C GLY A 262 -27.80 -4.27 -8.04
N SER A 263 -28.59 -4.83 -8.95
CA SER A 263 -28.18 -5.90 -9.86
C SER A 263 -28.15 -5.43 -11.31
N ILE A 264 -27.33 -6.10 -12.13
CA ILE A 264 -27.32 -5.92 -13.59
C ILE A 264 -28.68 -6.42 -14.14
N PRO A 265 -29.42 -5.62 -14.92
CA PRO A 265 -30.75 -6.00 -15.39
C PRO A 265 -30.67 -7.09 -16.48
N PRO A 266 -31.45 -8.18 -16.41
CA PRO A 266 -31.36 -9.29 -17.38
C PRO A 266 -31.54 -8.88 -18.85
N GLY A 267 -32.35 -7.86 -19.11
CA GLY A 267 -32.58 -7.33 -20.47
C GLY A 267 -31.35 -6.68 -21.12
N VAL A 268 -30.26 -6.42 -20.39
CA VAL A 268 -29.02 -5.88 -20.98
C VAL A 268 -28.42 -6.86 -21.99
N TRP A 269 -28.62 -8.16 -21.77
CA TRP A 269 -28.14 -9.23 -22.64
C TRP A 269 -28.91 -9.35 -23.96
N SER A 270 -30.05 -8.66 -24.07
CA SER A 270 -30.90 -8.63 -25.26
C SER A 270 -30.55 -7.47 -26.22
N LEU A 271 -29.59 -6.61 -25.86
CA LEU A 271 -29.10 -5.50 -26.70
C LEU A 271 -28.18 -6.03 -27.80
N LYS A 272 -28.66 -6.01 -29.06
CA LYS A 272 -28.01 -6.68 -30.20
C LYS A 272 -26.68 -6.06 -30.61
N GLU A 273 -26.60 -4.74 -30.60
CA GLU A 273 -25.42 -3.99 -31.06
C GLU A 273 -24.30 -3.93 -29.99
N LEU A 274 -24.56 -4.45 -28.79
CA LEU A 274 -23.66 -4.34 -27.64
C LEU A 274 -22.34 -5.10 -27.85
N GLN A 275 -21.24 -4.35 -27.87
CA GLN A 275 -19.87 -4.81 -28.09
C GLN A 275 -19.02 -4.75 -26.82
N ALA A 276 -19.29 -3.80 -25.92
CA ALA A 276 -18.56 -3.65 -24.66
C ALA A 276 -19.47 -3.20 -23.51
N LEU A 277 -19.43 -3.96 -22.42
CA LEU A 277 -20.19 -3.69 -21.20
C LEU A 277 -19.24 -3.71 -19.99
N THR A 278 -18.96 -2.54 -19.43
CA THR A 278 -18.01 -2.37 -18.32
C THR A 278 -18.63 -1.59 -17.16
N ALA A 279 -18.57 -2.17 -15.96
CA ALA A 279 -19.03 -1.55 -14.72
C ALA A 279 -18.13 -1.92 -13.53
N PHE A 280 -16.84 -2.15 -13.78
CA PHE A 280 -15.89 -2.56 -12.76
C PHE A 280 -15.70 -1.51 -11.66
N ARG A 281 -15.26 -1.91 -10.47
CA ARG A 281 -15.05 -1.03 -9.31
C ARG A 281 -16.30 -0.22 -8.97
N ASN A 282 -17.35 -0.95 -8.61
CA ASN A 282 -18.65 -0.47 -8.14
C ASN A 282 -19.08 -1.30 -6.91
N ASN A 283 -20.32 -1.17 -6.46
CA ASN A 283 -20.92 -1.98 -5.38
C ASN A 283 -22.14 -2.77 -5.89
N LEU A 284 -22.06 -3.30 -7.12
CA LEU A 284 -23.09 -4.13 -7.73
C LEU A 284 -23.20 -5.48 -7.00
N THR A 285 -24.39 -6.06 -7.01
CA THR A 285 -24.78 -7.23 -6.21
C THR A 285 -25.70 -8.17 -6.98
N GLY A 286 -25.82 -9.41 -6.49
CA GLY A 286 -26.67 -10.42 -7.11
C GLY A 286 -26.02 -11.12 -8.29
N ASP A 287 -26.79 -12.01 -8.92
CA ASP A 287 -26.31 -12.93 -9.94
C ASP A 287 -26.37 -12.33 -11.35
N LEU A 288 -25.53 -12.84 -12.26
CA LEU A 288 -25.62 -12.55 -13.69
C LEU A 288 -26.79 -13.31 -14.31
N VAL A 289 -28.02 -12.85 -14.07
CA VAL A 289 -29.23 -13.45 -14.64
C VAL A 289 -29.33 -13.11 -16.13
N VAL A 290 -29.63 -14.13 -16.94
CA VAL A 290 -29.88 -14.03 -18.37
C VAL A 290 -31.21 -14.70 -18.69
N ASP A 291 -32.15 -13.93 -19.25
CA ASP A 291 -33.44 -14.44 -19.74
C ASP A 291 -33.38 -14.64 -21.27
N ASP A 292 -33.28 -13.55 -22.02
CA ASP A 292 -33.11 -13.52 -23.48
C ASP A 292 -31.72 -12.99 -23.87
N PHE A 293 -31.01 -13.73 -24.72
CA PHE A 293 -29.63 -13.42 -25.11
C PHE A 293 -29.51 -13.10 -26.61
N ALA A 294 -29.13 -11.86 -26.93
CA ALA A 294 -28.96 -11.38 -28.30
C ALA A 294 -27.69 -10.53 -28.51
N ALA A 295 -26.96 -10.18 -27.44
CA ALA A 295 -25.71 -9.41 -27.45
C ALA A 295 -24.50 -10.20 -27.99
N MET A 296 -24.65 -10.82 -29.17
CA MET A 296 -23.61 -11.66 -29.81
C MET A 296 -22.39 -10.87 -30.27
N GLY A 297 -22.49 -9.54 -30.34
CA GLY A 297 -21.38 -8.63 -30.65
C GLY A 297 -20.35 -8.45 -29.53
N LEU A 298 -20.61 -8.95 -28.32
CA LEU A 298 -19.77 -8.69 -27.13
C LEU A 298 -18.32 -9.15 -27.32
N THR A 299 -17.40 -8.20 -27.22
CA THR A 299 -15.94 -8.37 -27.22
C THR A 299 -15.32 -8.22 -25.83
N MET A 300 -15.98 -7.45 -24.95
CA MET A 300 -15.50 -7.06 -23.62
C MET A 300 -16.63 -7.12 -22.59
N ILE A 301 -16.44 -7.92 -21.55
CA ILE A 301 -17.27 -7.93 -20.34
C ILE A 301 -16.35 -7.68 -19.15
N ASP A 302 -16.59 -6.60 -18.41
CA ASP A 302 -15.83 -6.29 -17.19
C ASP A 302 -16.74 -5.83 -16.04
N PHE A 303 -16.90 -6.72 -15.06
CA PHE A 303 -17.60 -6.45 -13.81
C PHE A 303 -16.70 -6.69 -12.59
N SER A 304 -15.39 -6.63 -12.78
CA SER A 304 -14.43 -6.83 -11.70
C SER A 304 -14.57 -5.81 -10.56
N GLU A 305 -14.01 -6.11 -9.38
CA GLU A 305 -14.09 -5.24 -8.19
C GLU A 305 -15.55 -4.84 -7.86
N ASN A 306 -16.42 -5.83 -7.66
CA ASN A 306 -17.81 -5.66 -7.28
C ASN A 306 -18.19 -6.71 -6.20
N ASN A 307 -19.48 -6.81 -5.85
CA ASN A 307 -20.00 -7.77 -4.87
C ASN A 307 -21.03 -8.72 -5.52
N LEU A 308 -20.81 -9.08 -6.79
CA LEU A 308 -21.68 -9.97 -7.57
C LEU A 308 -21.56 -11.42 -7.11
N THR A 309 -22.63 -12.19 -7.28
CA THR A 309 -22.79 -13.57 -6.80
C THR A 309 -23.19 -14.53 -7.92
N GLY A 310 -23.53 -15.78 -7.56
CA GLY A 310 -24.02 -16.77 -8.53
C GLY A 310 -22.90 -17.45 -9.30
N VAL A 311 -23.16 -17.76 -10.56
CA VAL A 311 -22.27 -18.48 -11.49
C VAL A 311 -22.05 -17.68 -12.77
N ILE A 312 -21.03 -18.02 -13.57
CA ILE A 312 -20.91 -17.48 -14.93
C ILE A 312 -21.99 -18.14 -15.80
N PRO A 313 -22.80 -17.38 -16.56
CA PRO A 313 -23.82 -17.96 -17.44
C PRO A 313 -23.20 -18.81 -18.55
N GLU A 314 -23.69 -20.05 -18.72
CA GLU A 314 -23.23 -20.97 -19.77
C GLU A 314 -23.33 -20.38 -21.19
N VAL A 315 -24.28 -19.46 -21.40
CA VAL A 315 -24.46 -18.74 -22.67
C VAL A 315 -23.25 -17.90 -23.07
N PHE A 316 -22.41 -17.44 -22.11
CA PHE A 316 -21.18 -16.70 -22.43
C PHE A 316 -20.20 -17.55 -23.26
N GLY A 317 -20.27 -18.88 -23.17
CA GLY A 317 -19.52 -19.80 -24.02
C GLY A 317 -19.96 -19.84 -25.49
N HIS A 318 -20.94 -19.04 -25.90
CA HIS A 318 -21.37 -18.84 -27.29
C HIS A 318 -20.97 -17.48 -27.87
N LEU A 319 -20.32 -16.61 -27.09
CA LEU A 319 -19.88 -15.28 -27.54
C LEU A 319 -18.59 -15.38 -28.38
N GLU A 320 -18.73 -15.72 -29.67
CA GLU A 320 -17.59 -15.98 -30.56
C GLU A 320 -16.57 -14.82 -30.64
N ASN A 321 -17.03 -13.58 -30.49
CA ASN A 321 -16.21 -12.36 -30.51
C ASN A 321 -15.57 -11.99 -29.15
N LEU A 322 -15.92 -12.69 -28.05
CA LEU A 322 -15.49 -12.32 -26.71
C LEU A 322 -13.97 -12.47 -26.58
N THR A 323 -13.28 -11.34 -26.43
CA THR A 323 -11.83 -11.24 -26.35
C THR A 323 -11.36 -11.11 -24.90
N TYR A 324 -12.16 -10.43 -24.07
CA TYR A 324 -11.83 -10.08 -22.69
C TYR A 324 -13.00 -10.40 -21.75
N LEU A 325 -12.76 -11.26 -20.75
CA LEU A 325 -13.73 -11.60 -19.71
C LEU A 325 -13.11 -11.37 -18.32
N TYR A 326 -13.50 -10.27 -17.67
CA TYR A 326 -12.97 -9.83 -16.37
C TYR A 326 -14.08 -9.86 -15.31
N LEU A 327 -13.96 -10.80 -14.38
CA LEU A 327 -14.90 -11.03 -13.27
C LEU A 327 -14.18 -11.12 -11.91
N PHE A 328 -12.90 -10.74 -11.85
CA PHE A 328 -12.07 -10.85 -10.66
C PHE A 328 -12.55 -9.95 -9.50
N SER A 329 -12.11 -10.23 -8.27
CA SER A 329 -12.51 -9.48 -7.05
C SER A 329 -14.03 -9.35 -6.92
N ASN A 330 -14.71 -10.49 -6.81
CA ASN A 330 -16.16 -10.61 -6.67
C ASN A 330 -16.48 -11.81 -5.75
N ASN A 331 -17.77 -12.18 -5.66
CA ASN A 331 -18.24 -13.31 -4.88
C ASN A 331 -18.90 -14.39 -5.78
N PHE A 332 -18.41 -14.55 -7.02
CA PHE A 332 -18.85 -15.61 -7.93
C PHE A 332 -18.44 -17.00 -7.41
N SER A 333 -19.20 -18.01 -7.82
CA SER A 333 -19.10 -19.39 -7.36
C SER A 333 -19.46 -20.38 -8.48
N GLY A 334 -19.50 -21.68 -8.16
CA GLY A 334 -19.77 -22.73 -9.15
C GLY A 334 -18.57 -23.00 -10.06
N GLU A 335 -18.78 -23.75 -11.14
CA GLU A 335 -17.71 -24.08 -12.10
C GLU A 335 -17.58 -23.00 -13.18
N ILE A 336 -16.40 -22.90 -13.80
CA ILE A 336 -16.20 -22.09 -15.00
C ILE A 336 -16.77 -22.88 -16.20
N PRO A 337 -17.76 -22.37 -16.96
CA PRO A 337 -18.34 -23.05 -18.12
C PRO A 337 -17.28 -23.61 -19.07
N ALA A 338 -17.34 -24.91 -19.34
CA ALA A 338 -16.36 -25.59 -20.20
C ALA A 338 -16.36 -25.06 -21.65
N SER A 339 -17.49 -24.48 -22.07
CA SER A 339 -17.69 -23.79 -23.34
C SER A 339 -16.83 -22.53 -23.49
N ILE A 340 -16.49 -21.81 -22.41
CA ILE A 340 -15.56 -20.66 -22.44
C ILE A 340 -14.19 -21.07 -23.00
N GLY A 341 -13.74 -22.30 -22.71
CA GLY A 341 -12.50 -22.85 -23.25
C GLY A 341 -12.51 -23.07 -24.77
N ARG A 342 -13.66 -22.94 -25.45
CA ARG A 342 -13.81 -23.10 -26.90
C ARG A 342 -14.06 -21.79 -27.65
N LEU A 343 -14.17 -20.66 -26.96
CA LEU A 343 -14.36 -19.35 -27.58
C LEU A 343 -13.16 -19.02 -28.48
N PRO A 344 -13.35 -18.71 -29.78
CA PRO A 344 -12.25 -18.56 -30.73
C PRO A 344 -11.47 -17.25 -30.56
N SER A 345 -12.11 -16.17 -30.07
CA SER A 345 -11.46 -14.86 -29.92
C SER A 345 -10.87 -14.61 -28.51
N LEU A 346 -11.05 -15.52 -27.55
CA LEU A 346 -10.70 -15.28 -26.15
C LEU A 346 -9.19 -15.12 -25.93
N SER A 347 -8.77 -13.91 -25.58
CA SER A 347 -7.36 -13.54 -25.40
C SER A 347 -6.95 -13.41 -23.93
N THR A 348 -7.83 -12.87 -23.08
CA THR A 348 -7.54 -12.65 -21.65
C THR A 348 -8.74 -13.08 -20.79
N LEU A 349 -8.49 -13.99 -19.84
CA LEU A 349 -9.48 -14.45 -18.86
C LEU A 349 -9.00 -14.08 -17.43
N ARG A 350 -9.77 -13.27 -16.71
CA ARG A 350 -9.43 -12.82 -15.33
C ARG A 350 -10.57 -13.11 -14.36
N LEU A 351 -10.34 -14.07 -13.46
CA LEU A 351 -11.30 -14.64 -12.53
C LEU A 351 -10.80 -14.67 -11.07
N TYR A 352 -9.62 -14.11 -10.80
CA TYR A 352 -8.97 -14.19 -9.49
C TYR A 352 -9.80 -13.56 -8.34
N SER A 353 -9.52 -13.96 -7.10
CA SER A 353 -10.24 -13.50 -5.90
C SER A 353 -11.77 -13.68 -6.02
N ASN A 354 -12.19 -14.94 -6.13
CA ASN A 354 -13.58 -15.38 -6.20
C ASN A 354 -13.74 -16.73 -5.44
N ARG A 355 -14.87 -17.44 -5.62
CA ARG A 355 -15.12 -18.78 -5.06
C ARG A 355 -15.39 -19.83 -6.15
N PHE A 356 -14.75 -19.70 -7.32
CA PHE A 356 -14.89 -20.67 -8.40
C PHE A 356 -14.35 -22.05 -7.99
N THR A 357 -15.13 -23.07 -8.33
CA THR A 357 -14.90 -24.49 -8.05
C THR A 357 -14.74 -25.26 -9.37
N GLY A 358 -14.68 -26.59 -9.33
CA GLY A 358 -14.50 -27.41 -10.54
C GLY A 358 -13.07 -27.32 -11.07
N THR A 359 -12.90 -27.25 -12.39
CA THR A 359 -11.57 -27.22 -13.06
C THR A 359 -11.45 -26.03 -14.00
N LEU A 360 -10.21 -25.58 -14.28
CA LEU A 360 -9.95 -24.73 -15.45
C LEU A 360 -10.44 -25.46 -16.73
N PRO A 361 -11.22 -24.82 -17.62
CA PRO A 361 -11.77 -25.48 -18.81
C PRO A 361 -10.69 -26.20 -19.65
N PRO A 362 -10.79 -27.52 -19.89
CA PRO A 362 -9.73 -28.33 -20.52
C PRO A 362 -9.36 -27.95 -21.97
N GLU A 363 -10.17 -27.12 -22.62
CA GLU A 363 -9.98 -26.68 -24.00
C GLU A 363 -9.28 -25.30 -24.12
N LEU A 364 -9.07 -24.58 -23.01
CA LEU A 364 -8.43 -23.25 -23.02
C LEU A 364 -7.10 -23.25 -23.78
N GLY A 365 -6.93 -22.28 -24.68
CA GLY A 365 -5.75 -22.06 -25.51
C GLY A 365 -5.65 -22.92 -26.77
N LYS A 366 -6.53 -23.91 -26.97
CA LYS A 366 -6.59 -24.71 -28.22
C LYS A 366 -7.27 -23.95 -29.37
N HIS A 367 -8.34 -23.23 -29.04
CA HIS A 367 -9.24 -22.62 -30.02
C HIS A 367 -8.99 -21.13 -30.24
N SER A 368 -8.29 -20.45 -29.32
CA SER A 368 -8.00 -19.01 -29.38
C SER A 368 -6.53 -18.67 -29.21
N ASP A 369 -6.18 -17.46 -29.65
CA ASP A 369 -4.89 -16.80 -29.39
C ASP A 369 -4.82 -16.27 -27.94
N LEU A 370 -4.99 -17.18 -26.98
CA LEU A 370 -4.99 -16.92 -25.55
C LEU A 370 -3.61 -16.42 -25.09
N VAL A 371 -3.58 -15.28 -24.39
CA VAL A 371 -2.36 -14.62 -23.89
C VAL A 371 -2.26 -14.71 -22.36
N TYR A 372 -3.38 -14.59 -21.65
CA TYR A 372 -3.41 -14.51 -20.19
C TYR A 372 -4.55 -15.34 -19.58
N VAL A 373 -4.24 -16.07 -18.50
CA VAL A 373 -5.21 -16.61 -17.56
C VAL A 373 -4.78 -16.22 -16.14
N GLU A 374 -5.65 -15.50 -15.43
CA GLU A 374 -5.46 -15.09 -14.04
C GLU A 374 -6.63 -15.63 -13.20
N ALA A 375 -6.36 -16.58 -12.32
CA ALA A 375 -7.35 -17.39 -11.60
C ALA A 375 -6.98 -17.64 -10.13
N ASP A 376 -6.11 -16.80 -9.57
CA ASP A 376 -5.62 -16.87 -8.19
C ASP A 376 -6.75 -16.77 -7.14
N ASP A 377 -6.49 -17.22 -5.92
CA ASP A 377 -7.41 -17.10 -4.77
C ASP A 377 -8.85 -17.54 -5.09
N ASN A 378 -8.99 -18.82 -5.43
CA ASN A 378 -10.25 -19.50 -5.75
C ASN A 378 -10.24 -20.95 -5.16
N GLU A 379 -11.30 -21.72 -5.42
CA GLU A 379 -11.41 -23.13 -4.98
C GLU A 379 -11.19 -24.13 -6.13
N LEU A 380 -10.45 -23.75 -7.18
CA LEU A 380 -10.25 -24.56 -8.39
C LEU A 380 -9.45 -25.83 -8.09
N THR A 381 -9.82 -26.91 -8.77
CA THR A 381 -9.26 -28.27 -8.65
C THR A 381 -8.85 -28.81 -10.03
N GLY A 382 -8.50 -30.10 -10.12
CA GLY A 382 -8.10 -30.73 -11.37
C GLY A 382 -6.68 -30.35 -11.79
N THR A 383 -6.40 -30.38 -13.09
CA THR A 383 -5.07 -30.15 -13.67
C THR A 383 -5.00 -28.84 -14.44
N ILE A 384 -3.81 -28.27 -14.58
CA ILE A 384 -3.54 -27.18 -15.53
C ILE A 384 -3.79 -27.69 -16.96
N PRO A 385 -4.60 -27.03 -17.80
CA PRO A 385 -4.87 -27.50 -19.15
C PRO A 385 -3.60 -27.56 -20.02
N GLU A 386 -3.40 -28.69 -20.71
CA GLU A 386 -2.23 -28.89 -21.58
C GLU A 386 -2.21 -27.94 -22.79
N GLY A 387 -3.41 -27.53 -23.25
CA GLY A 387 -3.61 -26.72 -24.44
C GLY A 387 -3.35 -25.22 -24.30
N LEU A 388 -2.99 -24.70 -23.11
CA LEU A 388 -2.94 -23.25 -22.83
C LEU A 388 -2.09 -22.45 -23.84
N CYS A 389 -1.02 -23.05 -24.38
CA CYS A 389 -0.14 -22.43 -25.38
C CYS A 389 -0.20 -23.12 -26.75
N ALA A 390 -1.28 -23.83 -27.09
CA ALA A 390 -1.39 -24.56 -28.36
C ALA A 390 -1.33 -23.64 -29.60
N ARG A 391 -1.74 -22.37 -29.49
CA ARG A 391 -1.56 -21.33 -30.53
C ARG A 391 -0.25 -20.54 -30.43
N GLY A 392 0.58 -20.81 -29.43
CA GLY A 392 1.90 -20.17 -29.29
C GLY A 392 1.86 -18.69 -28.85
N GLN A 393 0.72 -18.14 -28.42
CA GLN A 393 0.57 -16.75 -28.00
C GLN A 393 0.57 -16.54 -26.47
N PHE A 394 0.60 -17.62 -25.68
CA PHE A 394 0.40 -17.55 -24.23
C PHE A 394 1.59 -16.96 -23.46
N TRP A 395 1.35 -15.96 -22.62
CA TRP A 395 2.40 -15.23 -21.89
C TRP A 395 2.41 -15.50 -20.40
N THR A 396 1.26 -15.67 -19.74
CA THR A 396 1.19 -15.75 -18.28
C THR A 396 0.02 -16.58 -17.78
N LEU A 397 0.32 -17.49 -16.87
CA LEU A 397 -0.66 -18.18 -16.01
C LEU A 397 -0.41 -17.76 -14.57
N THR A 398 -1.44 -17.22 -13.92
CA THR A 398 -1.49 -17.08 -12.46
C THR A 398 -2.70 -17.85 -11.92
N ALA A 399 -2.46 -18.73 -10.95
CA ALA A 399 -3.49 -19.55 -10.32
C ALA A 399 -3.07 -19.96 -8.89
N SER A 400 -2.40 -19.06 -8.17
CA SER A 400 -1.94 -19.26 -6.81
C SER A 400 -3.11 -19.37 -5.82
N GLY A 401 -2.88 -19.91 -4.63
CA GLY A 401 -3.92 -20.00 -3.58
C GLY A 401 -5.12 -20.92 -3.90
N ASN A 402 -4.94 -21.91 -4.79
CA ASN A 402 -6.01 -22.82 -5.25
C ASN A 402 -5.78 -24.28 -4.77
N ARG A 403 -6.57 -25.23 -5.30
CA ARG A 403 -6.45 -26.68 -5.04
C ARG A 403 -6.04 -27.47 -6.29
N LEU A 404 -5.36 -26.83 -7.24
CA LEU A 404 -4.88 -27.47 -8.48
C LEU A 404 -3.89 -28.61 -8.15
N SER A 405 -3.91 -29.63 -9.01
CA SER A 405 -3.26 -30.93 -8.82
C SER A 405 -2.66 -31.45 -10.13
N GLY A 406 -2.05 -32.64 -10.10
CA GLY A 406 -1.27 -33.15 -11.24
C GLY A 406 0.03 -32.36 -11.44
N SER A 407 0.60 -32.43 -12.64
CA SER A 407 1.87 -31.80 -13.00
C SER A 407 1.70 -30.54 -13.85
N ILE A 408 2.78 -29.74 -13.94
CA ILE A 408 2.88 -28.67 -14.93
C ILE A 408 3.01 -29.33 -16.32
N PRO A 409 2.12 -29.03 -17.30
CA PRO A 409 2.10 -29.73 -18.58
C PRO A 409 3.26 -29.34 -19.51
N GLU A 410 3.71 -30.28 -20.35
CA GLU A 410 4.80 -30.03 -21.31
C GLU A 410 4.45 -28.96 -22.36
N GLY A 411 3.18 -28.86 -22.77
CA GLY A 411 2.72 -27.80 -23.69
C GLY A 411 2.99 -26.38 -23.17
N LEU A 412 2.93 -26.18 -21.86
CA LEU A 412 3.27 -24.90 -21.21
C LEU A 412 4.79 -24.74 -21.08
N ALA A 413 5.52 -25.82 -20.78
CA ALA A 413 6.98 -25.84 -20.70
C ALA A 413 7.70 -25.65 -22.05
N ASN A 414 7.03 -25.92 -23.17
CA ASN A 414 7.54 -25.70 -24.53
C ASN A 414 7.09 -24.34 -25.14
N CYS A 415 6.35 -23.54 -24.38
CA CYS A 415 5.75 -22.29 -24.83
C CYS A 415 6.79 -21.16 -25.00
N ALA A 416 7.26 -20.91 -26.23
CA ALA A 416 8.30 -19.92 -26.52
C ALA A 416 7.91 -18.44 -26.25
N THR A 417 6.64 -18.17 -25.96
CA THR A 417 6.09 -16.85 -25.60
C THR A 417 5.89 -16.65 -24.10
N LEU A 418 5.98 -17.73 -23.29
CA LEU A 418 5.74 -17.72 -21.85
C LEU A 418 6.73 -16.80 -21.11
N ARG A 419 6.20 -15.97 -20.22
CA ARG A 419 6.92 -14.96 -19.45
C ARG A 419 6.87 -15.22 -17.94
N ALA A 420 5.71 -15.63 -17.43
CA ALA A 420 5.49 -15.82 -15.99
C ALA A 420 4.60 -17.03 -15.68
N LEU A 421 4.92 -17.72 -14.59
CA LEU A 421 4.07 -18.74 -13.95
C LEU A 421 3.99 -18.45 -12.45
N HIS A 422 2.80 -18.13 -11.95
CA HIS A 422 2.50 -18.03 -10.52
C HIS A 422 1.52 -19.15 -10.16
N LEU A 423 2.00 -20.13 -9.39
CA LEU A 423 1.30 -21.37 -9.06
C LEU A 423 1.53 -21.77 -7.59
N GLU A 424 1.81 -20.79 -6.73
CA GLU A 424 2.05 -21.01 -5.31
C GLU A 424 0.84 -21.62 -4.58
N SER A 425 1.11 -22.28 -3.45
CA SER A 425 0.08 -22.71 -2.48
C SER A 425 -1.03 -23.56 -3.10
N ASN A 426 -0.62 -24.54 -3.90
CA ASN A 426 -1.50 -25.50 -4.58
C ASN A 426 -1.15 -26.95 -4.17
N GLN A 427 -1.73 -27.95 -4.84
CA GLN A 427 -1.46 -29.38 -4.63
C GLN A 427 -0.66 -30.02 -5.78
N LEU A 428 0.01 -29.20 -6.61
CA LEU A 428 0.76 -29.66 -7.79
C LEU A 428 1.89 -30.62 -7.39
N SER A 429 2.16 -31.60 -8.26
CA SER A 429 3.03 -32.75 -8.01
C SER A 429 3.66 -33.27 -9.31
N GLY A 430 4.43 -34.35 -9.26
CA GLY A 430 5.20 -34.83 -10.42
C GLY A 430 6.47 -34.01 -10.65
N GLU A 431 7.17 -34.28 -11.75
CA GLU A 431 8.39 -33.56 -12.15
C GLU A 431 8.03 -32.30 -12.96
N VAL A 432 8.70 -31.18 -12.69
CA VAL A 432 8.60 -29.99 -13.54
C VAL A 432 9.37 -30.25 -14.85
N PRO A 433 8.74 -30.11 -16.04
CA PRO A 433 9.38 -30.46 -17.29
C PRO A 433 10.67 -29.66 -17.55
N GLN A 434 11.73 -30.35 -17.98
CA GLN A 434 13.06 -29.75 -18.15
C GLN A 434 13.08 -28.58 -19.14
N ALA A 435 12.23 -28.60 -20.16
CA ALA A 435 12.10 -27.53 -21.15
C ALA A 435 11.79 -26.17 -20.51
N LEU A 436 10.98 -26.12 -19.45
CA LEU A 436 10.56 -24.89 -18.77
C LEU A 436 11.77 -24.06 -18.31
N TRP A 437 12.82 -24.72 -17.82
CA TRP A 437 14.05 -24.09 -17.34
C TRP A 437 14.89 -23.45 -18.45
N THR A 438 14.57 -23.74 -19.71
CA THR A 438 15.30 -23.29 -20.91
C THR A 438 14.48 -22.38 -21.83
N VAL A 439 13.19 -22.14 -21.53
CA VAL A 439 12.30 -21.26 -22.31
C VAL A 439 12.86 -19.83 -22.35
N THR A 440 13.16 -19.32 -23.54
CA THR A 440 13.94 -18.09 -23.71
C THR A 440 13.27 -16.81 -23.21
N ARG A 441 11.94 -16.78 -23.04
CA ARG A 441 11.21 -15.58 -22.59
C ARG A 441 10.76 -15.61 -21.13
N ILE A 442 10.93 -16.73 -20.43
CA ILE A 442 10.46 -16.86 -19.06
C ILE A 442 11.33 -16.03 -18.11
N ASN A 443 10.68 -15.22 -17.26
CA ASN A 443 11.32 -14.25 -16.39
C ASN A 443 11.00 -14.52 -14.90
N ILE A 444 9.79 -14.97 -14.61
CA ILE A 444 9.30 -15.20 -13.25
C ILE A 444 8.69 -16.61 -13.14
N VAL A 445 9.18 -17.41 -12.20
CA VAL A 445 8.63 -18.74 -11.88
C VAL A 445 8.44 -18.87 -10.38
N LEU A 446 7.19 -18.90 -9.94
CA LEU A 446 6.80 -19.01 -8.54
C LEU A 446 5.93 -20.26 -8.36
N LEU A 447 6.49 -21.27 -7.67
CA LEU A 447 5.92 -22.61 -7.49
C LEU A 447 5.88 -23.04 -6.01
N ARG A 448 6.08 -22.08 -5.10
CA ARG A 448 6.26 -22.30 -3.66
C ARG A 448 5.07 -23.07 -3.05
N ASN A 449 5.33 -23.84 -2.00
CA ASN A 449 4.29 -24.50 -1.21
C ASN A 449 3.43 -25.47 -2.05
N ASN A 450 4.10 -26.43 -2.70
CA ASN A 450 3.51 -27.48 -3.53
C ASN A 450 4.15 -28.84 -3.20
N ARG A 451 3.90 -29.87 -4.01
CA ARG A 451 4.48 -31.22 -3.90
C ARG A 451 5.38 -31.57 -5.10
N LEU A 452 5.82 -30.56 -5.85
CA LEU A 452 6.59 -30.70 -7.09
C LEU A 452 7.98 -31.29 -6.84
N THR A 453 8.47 -32.02 -7.84
CA THR A 453 9.76 -32.70 -7.87
C THR A 453 10.52 -32.33 -9.15
N GLY A 454 11.73 -32.89 -9.29
CA GLY A 454 12.57 -32.74 -10.47
C GLY A 454 13.94 -32.18 -10.14
N ARG A 455 14.78 -32.11 -11.17
CA ARG A 455 16.11 -31.51 -11.11
C ARG A 455 16.13 -30.16 -11.81
N LEU A 456 16.97 -29.24 -11.34
CA LEU A 456 17.33 -28.05 -12.08
C LEU A 456 18.54 -28.36 -13.00
N PRO A 457 18.57 -27.89 -14.26
CA PRO A 457 19.74 -28.04 -15.12
C PRO A 457 20.93 -27.22 -14.60
N ALA A 458 22.15 -27.56 -15.03
CA ALA A 458 23.35 -26.82 -14.63
C ALA A 458 23.35 -25.37 -15.14
N THR A 459 22.69 -25.12 -16.28
CA THR A 459 22.52 -23.79 -16.88
C THR A 459 21.03 -23.53 -17.09
N MET A 460 20.53 -22.45 -16.50
CA MET A 460 19.15 -21.96 -16.65
C MET A 460 19.04 -20.98 -17.81
N CYS A 461 17.81 -20.70 -18.25
CA CYS A 461 17.50 -19.62 -19.19
C CYS A 461 18.14 -18.27 -18.76
N SER A 462 18.68 -17.54 -19.74
CA SER A 462 19.34 -16.24 -19.55
C SER A 462 18.40 -15.10 -19.15
N ASN A 463 17.08 -15.28 -19.23
CA ASN A 463 16.08 -14.24 -18.94
C ASN A 463 15.34 -14.43 -17.61
N LEU A 464 15.56 -15.53 -16.89
CA LEU A 464 14.93 -15.82 -15.60
C LEU A 464 15.50 -14.89 -14.51
N THR A 465 14.69 -13.98 -13.97
CA THR A 465 15.08 -13.06 -12.89
C THR A 465 14.66 -13.55 -11.51
N THR A 466 13.52 -14.23 -11.42
CA THR A 466 12.93 -14.66 -10.15
C THR A 466 12.54 -16.13 -10.20
N LEU A 467 13.12 -16.93 -9.32
CA LEU A 467 12.79 -18.33 -9.11
C LEU A 467 12.46 -18.58 -7.64
N ASN A 468 11.19 -18.87 -7.35
CA ASN A 468 10.73 -19.22 -6.00
C ASN A 468 10.09 -20.62 -6.02
N ILE A 469 10.83 -21.60 -5.52
CA ILE A 469 10.43 -23.01 -5.46
C ILE A 469 10.44 -23.55 -4.03
N GLU A 470 10.37 -22.67 -3.03
CA GLU A 470 10.38 -23.04 -1.61
C GLU A 470 9.30 -24.07 -1.25
N ARG A 471 9.56 -24.89 -0.21
CA ARG A 471 8.58 -25.86 0.33
C ARG A 471 8.04 -26.79 -0.75
N ASN A 472 8.94 -27.53 -1.39
CA ASN A 472 8.66 -28.53 -2.42
C ASN A 472 9.53 -29.78 -2.20
N ARG A 473 9.73 -30.61 -3.24
CA ARG A 473 10.51 -31.85 -3.21
C ARG A 473 11.54 -31.91 -4.35
N PHE A 474 12.00 -30.76 -4.85
CA PHE A 474 13.08 -30.69 -5.85
C PHE A 474 14.39 -31.29 -5.31
N PHE A 475 15.16 -31.93 -6.18
CA PHE A 475 16.34 -32.70 -5.80
C PHE A 475 17.48 -32.62 -6.82
N GLY A 476 18.62 -33.22 -6.50
CA GLY A 476 19.87 -33.05 -7.25
C GLY A 476 20.63 -31.79 -6.82
N SER A 477 21.52 -31.29 -7.68
CA SER A 477 22.31 -30.08 -7.45
C SER A 477 21.53 -28.80 -7.79
N ILE A 478 21.92 -27.69 -7.16
CA ILE A 478 21.51 -26.35 -7.61
C ILE A 478 22.21 -25.97 -8.93
N PRO A 479 21.63 -25.08 -9.77
CA PRO A 479 22.24 -24.63 -11.01
C PRO A 479 23.60 -23.96 -10.78
N ALA A 480 24.49 -24.08 -11.76
CA ALA A 480 25.81 -23.44 -11.78
C ALA A 480 25.79 -22.07 -12.49
N THR A 481 24.80 -21.82 -13.34
CA THR A 481 24.66 -20.58 -14.13
C THR A 481 23.19 -20.23 -14.35
N ALA A 482 22.83 -18.98 -14.08
CA ALA A 482 21.53 -18.35 -14.34
C ALA A 482 21.76 -16.83 -14.39
N ALA A 483 22.21 -16.33 -15.55
CA ALA A 483 22.91 -15.05 -15.64
C ALA A 483 22.08 -13.81 -15.21
N ALA A 484 20.77 -13.81 -15.46
CA ALA A 484 19.86 -12.73 -15.08
C ALA A 484 19.20 -12.90 -13.70
N LEU A 485 19.49 -13.99 -12.97
CA LEU A 485 18.76 -14.35 -11.76
C LEU A 485 19.09 -13.38 -10.61
N GLN A 486 18.06 -12.71 -10.10
CA GLN A 486 18.12 -11.73 -9.01
C GLN A 486 17.61 -12.33 -7.70
N VAL A 487 16.57 -13.16 -7.77
CA VAL A 487 15.97 -13.83 -6.60
C VAL A 487 15.97 -15.33 -6.83
N PHE A 488 16.68 -16.07 -5.98
CA PHE A 488 16.67 -17.53 -5.97
C PHE A 488 16.28 -18.06 -4.59
N ASN A 489 15.01 -18.42 -4.45
CA ASN A 489 14.44 -18.98 -3.22
C ASN A 489 14.10 -20.46 -3.45
N ALA A 490 14.93 -21.35 -2.89
CA ALA A 490 14.82 -22.81 -3.01
C ALA A 490 14.82 -23.53 -1.66
N GLY A 491 14.61 -22.80 -0.56
CA GLY A 491 14.60 -23.36 0.78
C GLY A 491 13.49 -24.39 1.04
N ASN A 492 13.72 -25.33 1.96
CA ASN A 492 12.83 -26.44 2.33
C ASN A 492 12.53 -27.34 1.11
N ASN A 493 13.58 -27.96 0.57
CA ASN A 493 13.56 -28.89 -0.56
C ASN A 493 14.45 -30.12 -0.26
N ARG A 494 14.86 -30.87 -1.30
CA ARG A 494 15.76 -32.02 -1.22
C ARG A 494 17.03 -31.82 -2.07
N PHE A 495 17.46 -30.57 -2.30
CA PHE A 495 18.70 -30.28 -3.01
C PHE A 495 19.90 -30.82 -2.23
N SER A 496 20.90 -31.32 -2.94
CA SER A 496 22.03 -32.08 -2.40
C SER A 496 23.29 -31.88 -3.26
N GLY A 497 24.41 -32.47 -2.84
CA GLY A 497 25.71 -32.24 -3.49
C GLY A 497 26.35 -30.94 -3.03
N LYS A 498 27.25 -30.35 -3.86
CA LYS A 498 28.01 -29.14 -3.51
C LYS A 498 27.38 -27.89 -4.11
N ILE A 499 27.58 -26.75 -3.44
CA ILE A 499 27.38 -25.44 -4.05
C ILE A 499 28.39 -25.27 -5.19
N PRO A 500 27.99 -24.93 -6.43
CA PRO A 500 28.90 -24.80 -7.56
C PRO A 500 29.97 -23.74 -7.32
N ALA A 501 31.23 -24.08 -7.61
CA ALA A 501 32.37 -23.16 -7.49
C ALA A 501 32.30 -21.94 -8.43
N SER A 502 31.41 -21.98 -9.42
CA SER A 502 31.12 -20.90 -10.37
C SER A 502 29.93 -20.02 -9.96
N LEU A 503 29.28 -20.25 -8.80
CA LEU A 503 28.00 -19.60 -8.46
C LEU A 503 28.08 -18.06 -8.59
N GLY A 504 29.18 -17.45 -8.15
CA GLY A 504 29.40 -16.01 -8.24
C GLY A 504 29.58 -15.47 -9.66
N ASP A 505 30.19 -16.25 -10.54
CA ASP A 505 30.41 -15.90 -11.95
C ASP A 505 29.18 -16.22 -12.82
N GLY A 506 28.43 -17.26 -12.47
CA GLY A 506 27.28 -17.75 -13.22
C GLY A 506 25.95 -17.07 -12.87
N MET A 507 25.85 -16.37 -11.74
CA MET A 507 24.64 -15.67 -11.30
C MET A 507 24.95 -14.25 -10.75
N PRO A 508 25.66 -13.39 -11.50
CA PRO A 508 26.26 -12.15 -10.98
C PRO A 508 25.23 -11.10 -10.52
N LEU A 509 23.96 -11.23 -10.90
CA LEU A 509 22.89 -10.29 -10.55
C LEU A 509 22.09 -10.70 -9.30
N LEU A 510 22.46 -11.77 -8.60
CA LEU A 510 21.73 -12.20 -7.39
C LEU A 510 21.70 -11.12 -6.32
N GLN A 511 20.49 -10.78 -5.88
CA GLN A 511 20.16 -9.86 -4.79
C GLN A 511 19.65 -10.61 -3.55
N ARG A 512 18.98 -11.75 -3.72
CA ARG A 512 18.50 -12.65 -2.66
C ARG A 512 18.78 -14.11 -3.03
N LEU A 513 19.36 -14.84 -2.09
CA LEU A 513 19.60 -16.28 -2.17
C LEU A 513 19.11 -16.97 -0.90
N ASN A 514 18.11 -17.84 -1.01
CA ASN A 514 17.66 -18.72 0.07
C ASN A 514 17.77 -20.19 -0.36
N LEU A 515 18.65 -20.95 0.28
CA LEU A 515 18.88 -22.38 0.08
C LEU A 515 18.62 -23.20 1.37
N SER A 516 18.00 -22.62 2.40
CA SER A 516 17.95 -23.27 3.72
C SER A 516 17.07 -24.51 3.80
N GLY A 517 17.30 -25.39 4.77
CA GLY A 517 16.49 -26.62 4.91
C GLY A 517 16.63 -27.55 3.72
N ASN A 518 17.87 -27.84 3.31
CA ASN A 518 18.21 -28.74 2.21
C ASN A 518 19.30 -29.74 2.68
N GLN A 519 19.91 -30.47 1.75
CA GLN A 519 20.95 -31.47 2.00
C GLN A 519 22.28 -31.09 1.32
N LEU A 520 22.51 -29.79 1.12
CA LEU A 520 23.74 -29.28 0.50
C LEU A 520 24.96 -29.54 1.39
N SER A 521 26.10 -29.80 0.77
CA SER A 521 27.31 -30.33 1.41
C SER A 521 28.59 -29.74 0.84
N GLY A 522 29.73 -29.95 1.52
CA GLY A 522 31.00 -29.33 1.16
C GLY A 522 31.05 -27.86 1.57
N GLY A 523 32.09 -27.14 1.12
CA GLY A 523 32.35 -25.76 1.52
C GLY A 523 31.57 -24.72 0.73
N ILE A 524 31.41 -23.55 1.35
CA ILE A 524 30.94 -22.33 0.67
C ILE A 524 32.06 -21.87 -0.27
N PRO A 525 31.82 -21.72 -1.59
CA PRO A 525 32.88 -21.37 -2.53
C PRO A 525 33.26 -19.89 -2.43
N THR A 526 34.55 -19.56 -2.52
CA THR A 526 35.04 -18.16 -2.48
C THR A 526 34.39 -17.26 -3.54
N SER A 527 33.85 -17.84 -4.62
CA SER A 527 33.09 -17.13 -5.65
C SER A 527 31.90 -16.33 -5.13
N VAL A 528 31.24 -16.70 -4.01
CA VAL A 528 30.07 -15.91 -3.54
C VAL A 528 30.41 -14.45 -3.23
N ALA A 529 31.68 -14.15 -2.93
CA ALA A 529 32.15 -12.77 -2.76
C ALA A 529 32.02 -11.90 -4.03
N LYS A 530 31.90 -12.51 -5.22
CA LYS A 530 31.67 -11.82 -6.49
C LYS A 530 30.23 -11.34 -6.67
N LEU A 531 29.28 -11.79 -5.84
CA LEU A 531 27.87 -11.40 -5.90
C LEU A 531 27.67 -9.99 -5.33
N THR A 532 28.08 -8.97 -6.09
CA THR A 532 28.14 -7.57 -5.64
C THR A 532 26.77 -6.94 -5.37
N GLN A 533 25.68 -7.54 -5.84
CA GLN A 533 24.31 -7.09 -5.57
C GLN A 533 23.63 -7.86 -4.42
N LEU A 534 24.26 -8.89 -3.85
CA LEU A 534 23.59 -9.78 -2.91
C LEU A 534 23.39 -9.11 -1.56
N THR A 535 22.14 -8.87 -1.22
CA THR A 535 21.71 -8.27 0.05
C THR A 535 21.40 -9.31 1.12
N GLN A 536 20.89 -10.47 0.72
CA GLN A 536 20.40 -11.51 1.64
C GLN A 536 20.90 -12.90 1.20
N MET A 537 21.53 -13.62 2.11
CA MET A 537 22.01 -15.00 1.94
C MET A 537 21.56 -15.87 3.12
N ASP A 538 20.66 -16.83 2.86
CA ASP A 538 20.30 -17.90 3.80
C ASP A 538 20.73 -19.25 3.22
N MET A 539 21.60 -19.95 3.93
CA MET A 539 22.02 -21.33 3.65
C MET A 539 21.87 -22.24 4.88
N SER A 540 21.07 -21.82 5.86
CA SER A 540 20.90 -22.52 7.14
C SER A 540 20.32 -23.93 6.99
N ARG A 541 20.43 -24.76 8.03
CA ARG A 541 19.82 -26.11 8.07
C ARG A 541 20.22 -26.96 6.85
N ASN A 542 21.52 -27.12 6.65
CA ASN A 542 22.14 -27.90 5.57
C ASN A 542 23.27 -28.79 6.14
N GLN A 543 24.14 -29.33 5.29
CA GLN A 543 25.31 -30.13 5.67
C GLN A 543 26.63 -29.49 5.20
N LEU A 544 26.65 -28.16 5.04
CA LEU A 544 27.84 -27.42 4.59
C LEU A 544 28.96 -27.54 5.62
N ALA A 545 30.20 -27.70 5.16
CA ALA A 545 31.35 -28.02 6.00
C ALA A 545 32.64 -27.32 5.52
N GLY A 546 33.61 -27.16 6.43
CA GLY A 546 34.81 -26.36 6.17
C GLY A 546 34.65 -24.90 6.58
N ALA A 547 35.62 -24.06 6.24
CA ALA A 547 35.69 -22.67 6.68
C ALA A 547 34.71 -21.74 5.95
N ILE A 548 34.30 -20.67 6.62
CA ILE A 548 33.61 -19.53 6.00
C ILE A 548 34.65 -18.73 5.19
N PRO A 549 34.41 -18.42 3.90
CA PRO A 549 35.34 -17.63 3.09
C PRO A 549 35.56 -16.22 3.63
N ALA A 550 36.81 -15.79 3.75
CA ALA A 550 37.15 -14.44 4.22
C ALA A 550 36.76 -13.36 3.20
N GLU A 551 36.71 -13.72 1.92
CA GLU A 551 36.34 -12.89 0.78
C GLU A 551 34.91 -12.35 0.89
N MET A 552 34.01 -13.06 1.60
CA MET A 552 32.64 -12.58 1.86
C MET A 552 32.63 -11.21 2.57
N GLY A 553 33.67 -10.90 3.35
CA GLY A 553 33.84 -9.59 4.00
C GLY A 553 34.06 -8.40 3.04
N ALA A 554 34.17 -8.65 1.73
CA ALA A 554 34.28 -7.61 0.70
C ALA A 554 32.95 -7.34 -0.03
N MET A 555 31.85 -8.04 0.30
CA MET A 555 30.55 -7.88 -0.36
C MET A 555 29.91 -6.53 0.01
N PRO A 556 29.61 -5.64 -0.96
CA PRO A 556 29.36 -4.23 -0.66
C PRO A 556 27.97 -3.93 -0.09
N VAL A 557 26.99 -4.81 -0.30
CA VAL A 557 25.57 -4.60 0.07
C VAL A 557 24.96 -5.73 0.89
N LEU A 558 25.74 -6.74 1.28
CA LEU A 558 25.25 -7.87 2.09
C LEU A 558 24.83 -7.36 3.47
N ASN A 559 23.56 -7.57 3.81
CA ASN A 559 22.94 -7.10 5.06
C ASN A 559 22.28 -8.21 5.90
N ALA A 560 21.99 -9.37 5.31
CA ALA A 560 21.51 -10.54 6.07
C ALA A 560 22.28 -11.79 5.66
N LEU A 561 22.86 -12.48 6.65
CA LEU A 561 23.62 -13.72 6.46
C LEU A 561 23.20 -14.75 7.51
N ASP A 562 22.57 -15.85 7.06
CA ASP A 562 22.25 -17.00 7.91
C ASP A 562 22.96 -18.26 7.34
N LEU A 563 23.89 -18.79 8.12
CA LEU A 563 24.63 -20.03 7.87
C LEU A 563 24.41 -21.05 9.00
N SER A 564 23.43 -20.82 9.87
CA SER A 564 23.17 -21.61 11.07
C SER A 564 22.82 -23.08 10.78
N SER A 565 22.94 -23.96 11.78
CA SER A 565 22.56 -25.38 11.66
C SER A 565 23.26 -26.09 10.48
N ASN A 566 24.59 -26.07 10.49
CA ASN A 566 25.45 -26.67 9.47
C ASN A 566 26.64 -27.42 10.15
N LYS A 567 27.67 -27.76 9.38
CA LYS A 567 28.91 -28.42 9.85
C LYS A 567 30.15 -27.53 9.59
N LEU A 568 29.97 -26.21 9.51
CA LEU A 568 31.06 -25.25 9.22
C LEU A 568 32.07 -25.26 10.37
N SER A 569 33.35 -25.15 10.03
CA SER A 569 34.47 -25.43 10.95
C SER A 569 35.63 -24.45 10.77
N GLY A 570 36.41 -24.21 11.82
CA GLY A 570 37.50 -23.23 11.80
C GLY A 570 37.05 -21.85 12.30
N SER A 571 37.92 -20.85 12.18
CA SER A 571 37.68 -19.50 12.71
C SER A 571 36.72 -18.67 11.85
N ILE A 572 35.88 -17.87 12.51
CA ILE A 572 35.08 -16.83 11.86
C ILE A 572 36.04 -15.77 11.27
N PRO A 573 35.99 -15.47 9.96
CA PRO A 573 36.90 -14.51 9.35
C PRO A 573 36.70 -13.08 9.89
N PRO A 574 37.76 -12.39 10.38
CA PRO A 574 37.66 -11.00 10.83
C PRO A 574 37.19 -10.02 9.73
N ALA A 575 37.35 -10.38 8.45
CA ALA A 575 36.87 -9.61 7.33
C ALA A 575 35.33 -9.42 7.32
N LEU A 576 34.56 -10.37 7.89
CA LEU A 576 33.10 -10.26 7.98
C LEU A 576 32.65 -9.06 8.83
N ALA A 577 33.47 -8.59 9.77
CA ALA A 577 33.20 -7.38 10.57
C ALA A 577 33.18 -6.08 9.74
N LYS A 578 33.63 -6.12 8.47
CA LYS A 578 33.54 -4.97 7.55
C LYS A 578 32.15 -4.80 6.95
N LEU A 579 31.31 -5.83 7.02
CA LEU A 579 29.95 -5.85 6.48
C LEU A 579 28.99 -5.11 7.42
N LYS A 580 28.01 -4.41 6.83
CA LYS A 580 26.93 -3.74 7.58
C LYS A 580 25.73 -4.66 7.67
N LEU A 581 25.89 -5.77 8.38
CA LEU A 581 24.82 -6.73 8.60
C LEU A 581 23.77 -6.14 9.56
N ASN A 582 22.50 -6.30 9.20
CA ASN A 582 21.34 -6.14 10.06
C ASN A 582 20.97 -7.46 10.74
N SER A 583 21.36 -8.60 10.13
CA SER A 583 21.12 -9.95 10.63
C SER A 583 22.33 -10.83 10.33
N LEU A 584 22.81 -11.54 11.35
CA LEU A 584 23.83 -12.57 11.25
C LEU A 584 23.35 -13.78 12.06
N ASP A 585 23.49 -14.99 11.54
CA ASP A 585 23.38 -16.21 12.33
C ASP A 585 24.38 -17.26 11.81
N LEU A 586 25.27 -17.71 12.71
CA LEU A 586 26.27 -18.76 12.50
C LEU A 586 26.10 -19.90 13.53
N SER A 587 25.00 -19.91 14.29
CA SER A 587 24.76 -20.83 15.40
C SER A 587 24.65 -22.29 14.95
N SER A 588 24.77 -23.24 15.87
CA SER A 588 24.70 -24.69 15.58
C SER A 588 25.65 -25.12 14.46
N ASN A 589 26.95 -24.93 14.69
CA ASN A 589 28.04 -25.27 13.78
C ASN A 589 29.25 -25.84 14.56
N GLN A 590 30.37 -26.07 13.88
CA GLN A 590 31.62 -26.59 14.45
C GLN A 590 32.74 -25.53 14.43
N LEU A 591 32.37 -24.24 14.49
CA LEU A 591 33.32 -23.13 14.44
C LEU A 591 34.21 -23.12 15.69
N SER A 592 35.43 -22.59 15.53
CA SER A 592 36.51 -22.72 16.53
C SER A 592 37.38 -21.47 16.64
N GLY A 593 37.87 -21.18 17.84
CA GLY A 593 38.73 -20.04 18.11
C GLY A 593 37.95 -18.77 18.45
N GLN A 594 38.63 -17.62 18.43
CA GLN A 594 38.07 -16.38 18.94
C GLN A 594 37.05 -15.73 17.98
N VAL A 595 35.89 -15.30 18.49
CA VAL A 595 34.96 -14.45 17.74
C VAL A 595 35.60 -13.07 17.46
N PRO A 596 35.65 -12.60 16.20
CA PRO A 596 36.24 -11.31 15.86
C PRO A 596 35.58 -10.14 16.60
N ALA A 597 36.38 -9.21 17.13
CA ALA A 597 35.88 -8.12 17.99
C ALA A 597 34.76 -7.28 17.34
N GLY A 598 34.86 -6.98 16.03
CA GLY A 598 33.82 -6.23 15.31
C GLY A 598 32.53 -7.02 15.00
N LEU A 599 32.46 -8.30 15.39
CA LEU A 599 31.25 -9.14 15.40
C LEU A 599 30.80 -9.53 16.82
N ALA A 600 31.58 -9.20 17.85
CA ALA A 600 31.26 -9.49 19.24
C ALA A 600 30.37 -8.38 19.84
N THR A 601 29.18 -8.19 19.28
CA THR A 601 28.22 -7.15 19.67
C THR A 601 26.87 -7.74 20.06
N ALA A 602 26.13 -7.03 20.92
CA ALA A 602 24.82 -7.47 21.43
C ALA A 602 23.77 -7.78 20.34
N ALA A 603 23.93 -7.23 19.14
CA ALA A 603 23.08 -7.53 18.00
C ALA A 603 23.22 -8.98 17.48
N TYR A 604 24.30 -9.67 17.85
CA TYR A 604 24.67 -11.00 17.38
C TYR A 604 24.85 -12.03 18.51
N ASP A 605 24.34 -11.79 19.72
CA ASP A 605 24.56 -12.66 20.88
C ASP A 605 24.12 -14.12 20.63
N ASN A 606 22.98 -14.31 19.96
CA ASN A 606 22.47 -15.64 19.61
C ASN A 606 23.20 -16.26 18.41
N SER A 607 23.86 -15.44 17.57
CA SER A 607 24.44 -15.82 16.28
C SER A 607 25.63 -16.77 16.37
N PHE A 608 26.15 -17.04 17.58
CA PHE A 608 27.31 -17.90 17.81
C PHE A 608 27.02 -19.09 18.73
N LEU A 609 25.75 -19.26 19.15
CA LEU A 609 25.33 -20.36 20.02
C LEU A 609 25.63 -21.74 19.39
N ASP A 610 25.71 -22.77 20.23
CA ASP A 610 25.93 -24.16 19.82
C ASP A 610 27.16 -24.39 18.91
N ASN A 611 28.22 -23.59 19.12
CA ASN A 611 29.55 -23.76 18.53
C ASN A 611 30.58 -24.07 19.64
N PRO A 612 30.86 -25.33 19.98
CA PRO A 612 31.60 -25.70 21.19
C PRO A 612 33.09 -25.31 21.18
N GLY A 613 33.65 -25.04 19.99
CA GLY A 613 35.03 -24.58 19.83
C GLY A 613 35.19 -23.06 19.82
N LEU A 614 34.11 -22.28 19.74
CA LEU A 614 34.20 -20.82 19.77
C LEU A 614 34.48 -20.31 21.18
N CYS A 615 35.26 -19.25 21.24
CA CYS A 615 35.51 -18.52 22.47
C CYS A 615 35.45 -17.00 22.25
N ALA A 616 35.18 -16.25 23.31
CA ALA A 616 35.26 -14.79 23.36
C ALA A 616 36.49 -14.37 24.17
N ALA A 617 37.19 -13.31 23.74
CA ALA A 617 38.28 -12.75 24.53
C ALA A 617 37.75 -12.20 25.86
N ALA A 618 38.54 -12.36 26.93
CA ALA A 618 38.26 -11.77 28.23
C ALA A 618 38.55 -10.25 28.22
N LEU A 619 37.67 -9.48 27.58
CA LEU A 619 37.69 -8.01 27.58
C LEU A 619 36.71 -7.46 28.64
N GLY A 620 37.11 -7.51 29.91
CA GLY A 620 36.40 -6.90 31.03
C GLY A 620 35.01 -7.50 31.35
N PRO A 621 34.30 -6.98 32.38
CA PRO A 621 32.97 -7.44 32.75
C PRO A 621 31.85 -6.57 32.14
N PRO A 622 30.72 -7.16 31.68
CA PRO A 622 30.48 -8.56 31.37
C PRO A 622 30.72 -8.86 29.88
N SER A 623 31.10 -10.10 29.56
CA SER A 623 31.31 -10.60 28.20
C SER A 623 29.98 -10.77 27.42
N TYR A 624 29.91 -10.18 26.23
CA TYR A 624 28.72 -10.05 25.36
C TYR A 624 28.04 -11.37 25.00
N LEU A 625 28.82 -12.33 24.55
CA LEU A 625 28.30 -13.51 23.86
C LEU A 625 27.84 -14.57 24.86
N ALA A 626 26.59 -14.44 25.33
CA ALA A 626 25.95 -15.40 26.20
C ALA A 626 26.03 -16.81 25.61
N GLY A 627 26.61 -17.77 26.35
CA GLY A 627 26.78 -19.16 25.91
C GLY A 627 28.10 -19.48 25.20
N VAL A 628 28.93 -18.49 24.83
CA VAL A 628 30.27 -18.71 24.27
C VAL A 628 31.32 -18.73 25.38
N ARG A 629 32.29 -19.66 25.34
CA ARG A 629 33.32 -19.82 26.39
C ARG A 629 34.33 -18.68 26.37
N SER A 630 35.05 -18.42 27.45
CA SER A 630 36.18 -17.47 27.43
C SER A 630 37.44 -18.12 26.84
N CYS A 631 38.20 -17.38 26.02
CA CYS A 631 39.48 -17.85 25.48
C CYS A 631 40.63 -17.86 26.51
N ALA A 632 40.40 -17.46 27.76
CA ALA A 632 41.43 -17.21 28.76
C ALA A 632 42.00 -18.46 29.47
N GLY A 633 42.09 -19.61 28.77
CA GLY A 633 42.67 -20.82 29.34
C GLY A 633 43.03 -21.87 28.30
N GLU A 634 44.32 -22.16 28.16
CA GLU A 634 44.89 -23.30 27.43
C GLU A 634 46.29 -23.66 28.03
N PRO A 635 46.90 -24.83 27.74
CA PRO A 635 46.96 -25.89 28.74
C PRO A 635 48.38 -26.44 29.01
N GLN A 636 48.53 -27.33 29.99
CA GLN A 636 49.71 -28.21 30.08
C GLN A 636 49.38 -29.67 30.48
N ASP A 637 49.70 -30.54 29.52
CA ASP A 637 50.42 -31.81 29.62
C ASP A 637 49.84 -33.03 30.37
N GLY A 638 49.95 -34.18 29.69
CA GLY A 638 49.58 -35.49 30.20
C GLY A 638 50.79 -36.42 30.41
N GLY A 639 50.59 -37.46 31.22
CA GLY A 639 51.55 -38.52 31.49
C GLY A 639 50.92 -39.60 32.39
N PRO A 640 51.33 -40.89 32.33
CA PRO A 640 50.36 -41.97 32.50
C PRO A 640 50.59 -42.93 33.68
N SER A 641 49.52 -43.70 33.97
CA SER A 641 49.50 -45.06 34.56
C SER A 641 49.85 -45.28 36.05
N GLY A 642 49.02 -46.11 36.71
CA GLY A 642 49.45 -47.01 37.80
C GLY A 642 48.85 -46.82 39.20
N GLY A 643 48.16 -47.86 39.70
CA GLY A 643 48.34 -48.29 41.10
C GLY A 643 47.32 -47.86 42.18
N VAL A 644 46.41 -48.79 42.48
CA VAL A 644 45.75 -49.11 43.77
C VAL A 644 46.62 -48.72 45.01
N SER A 645 46.10 -48.10 46.10
CA SER A 645 45.25 -48.76 47.11
C SER A 645 44.58 -47.82 48.15
N HIS A 646 43.47 -48.29 48.74
CA HIS A 646 42.96 -47.89 50.07
C HIS A 646 44.03 -48.01 51.16
N VAL A 647 43.96 -47.25 52.27
CA VAL A 647 43.48 -47.67 53.64
C VAL A 647 44.09 -46.61 54.60
N LEU A 648 43.49 -46.04 55.66
CA LEU A 648 42.11 -46.01 56.18
C LEU A 648 41.92 -44.77 57.08
N ARG A 649 40.65 -44.36 57.25
CA ARG A 649 40.01 -43.75 58.43
C ARG A 649 40.87 -43.62 59.72
N THR A 650 40.87 -42.46 60.36
CA THR A 650 40.06 -42.12 61.58
C THR A 650 40.55 -40.81 62.19
N GLY A 651 39.62 -39.95 62.66
CA GLY A 651 39.98 -38.68 63.31
C GLY A 651 39.06 -37.52 62.95
N LEU A 652 37.75 -37.67 63.19
CA LEU A 652 36.80 -36.57 63.00
C LEU A 652 37.12 -35.38 63.93
N LEU A 653 36.92 -34.18 63.39
CA LEU A 653 36.16 -33.07 63.98
C LEU A 653 35.92 -33.10 65.51
N VAL A 654 36.33 -32.02 66.20
CA VAL A 654 35.49 -31.35 67.23
C VAL A 654 36.06 -29.99 67.70
N ALA A 655 37.39 -29.79 67.76
CA ALA A 655 37.96 -28.64 68.48
C ALA A 655 38.25 -27.36 67.64
N GLY A 656 38.43 -27.46 66.31
CA GLY A 656 38.89 -26.32 65.50
C GLY A 656 37.80 -25.32 65.05
N SER A 657 36.55 -25.77 64.96
CA SER A 657 35.46 -25.00 64.33
C SER A 657 34.87 -23.90 65.23
N ALA A 658 34.91 -24.06 66.55
CA ALA A 658 34.32 -23.07 67.48
C ALA A 658 35.15 -21.77 67.59
N PHE A 659 36.49 -21.87 67.59
CA PHE A 659 37.37 -20.72 67.78
C PHE A 659 37.47 -19.83 66.54
N LEU A 660 37.47 -20.44 65.35
CA LEU A 660 37.45 -19.71 64.07
C LEU A 660 36.11 -18.99 63.81
N LEU A 661 34.98 -19.55 64.25
CA LEU A 661 33.67 -18.90 64.07
C LEU A 661 33.49 -17.65 64.95
N LEU A 662 34.01 -17.65 66.18
CA LEU A 662 33.95 -16.47 67.06
C LEU A 662 34.93 -15.37 66.64
N ALA A 663 36.15 -15.74 66.22
CA ALA A 663 37.09 -14.79 65.63
C ALA A 663 36.56 -14.20 64.31
N ALA A 664 35.94 -15.03 63.46
CA ALA A 664 35.26 -14.58 62.25
C ALA A 664 34.08 -13.65 62.57
N ALA A 665 33.23 -13.95 63.56
CA ALA A 665 32.10 -13.08 63.91
C ALA A 665 32.52 -11.69 64.42
N ALA A 666 33.52 -11.62 65.31
CA ALA A 666 34.00 -10.35 65.85
C ALA A 666 34.74 -9.51 64.79
N SER A 667 35.61 -10.12 63.99
CA SER A 667 36.28 -9.43 62.88
C SER A 667 35.28 -9.05 61.77
N PHE A 668 34.27 -9.87 61.48
CA PHE A 668 33.18 -9.54 60.57
C PHE A 668 32.39 -8.32 61.05
N PHE A 669 32.05 -8.20 62.34
CA PHE A 669 31.36 -7.01 62.85
C PHE A 669 32.22 -5.73 62.80
N VAL A 670 33.48 -5.78 63.24
CA VAL A 670 34.35 -4.59 63.22
C VAL A 670 34.69 -4.17 61.77
N VAL A 671 34.91 -5.11 60.86
CA VAL A 671 35.10 -4.83 59.43
C VAL A 671 33.80 -4.33 58.78
N ARG A 672 32.63 -4.84 59.20
CA ARG A 672 31.31 -4.43 58.70
C ARG A 672 30.89 -3.04 59.17
N GLU A 673 31.27 -2.60 60.37
CA GLU A 673 30.96 -1.23 60.83
C GLU A 673 31.96 -0.19 60.27
N THR A 674 33.25 -0.56 60.10
CA THR A 674 34.28 0.36 59.57
C THR A 674 34.27 0.48 58.04
N ARG A 675 34.08 -0.61 57.28
CA ARG A 675 33.92 -0.53 55.81
C ARG A 675 32.62 0.16 55.38
N LYS A 676 31.62 0.22 56.25
CA LYS A 676 30.31 0.85 55.99
C LYS A 676 30.31 2.38 56.11
N ARG A 677 31.43 3.03 56.49
CA ARG A 677 31.48 4.50 56.67
C ARG A 677 32.62 5.30 56.03
N ARG A 678 33.67 4.71 55.42
CA ARG A 678 34.64 5.47 54.60
C ARG A 678 35.51 4.59 53.67
N ARG A 679 35.15 4.62 52.37
CA ARG A 679 35.84 4.20 51.12
C ARG A 679 34.75 3.65 50.17
N VAL A 680 33.96 4.44 49.43
CA VAL A 680 33.88 5.91 49.20
C VAL A 680 35.22 6.58 48.92
N SER A 681 35.86 6.16 47.83
CA SER A 681 36.32 7.07 46.76
C SER A 681 36.80 6.19 45.61
N GLY A 682 35.86 5.90 44.74
CA GLY A 682 35.90 5.01 43.57
C GLY A 682 34.49 5.05 43.00
N GLN A 683 33.95 6.27 42.96
CA GLN A 683 32.60 6.61 42.60
C GLN A 683 32.67 6.75 41.08
N ASP A 684 32.06 5.80 40.36
CA ASP A 684 31.44 6.20 39.11
C ASP A 684 30.45 7.29 39.54
N ASP A 685 30.73 8.54 39.15
CA ASP A 685 29.81 9.66 39.37
C ASP A 685 28.60 9.43 38.47
N TRP A 686 27.64 8.65 38.99
CA TRP A 686 26.35 8.43 38.36
C TRP A 686 25.54 9.72 38.42
N GLU A 687 25.61 10.50 37.34
CA GLU A 687 24.81 11.71 37.22
C GLU A 687 23.34 11.32 37.01
N MET A 688 22.56 11.42 38.08
CA MET A 688 21.11 11.23 38.05
C MET A 688 20.43 12.55 37.68
N THR A 689 19.96 12.67 36.43
CA THR A 689 19.22 13.85 35.95
C THR A 689 17.71 13.59 36.05
N PRO A 690 17.00 14.22 37.00
CA PRO A 690 15.55 14.06 37.15
C PRO A 690 14.78 14.93 36.15
N PHE A 691 13.73 14.36 35.53
CA PHE A 691 12.77 15.09 34.68
C PHE A 691 11.46 15.41 35.41
N VAL A 692 11.32 14.98 36.67
CA VAL A 692 10.21 15.25 37.59
C VAL A 692 10.74 15.60 38.98
N GLN A 693 10.04 16.47 39.72
CA GLN A 693 10.54 17.01 41.00
C GLN A 693 10.62 15.96 42.11
N ASP A 694 9.62 15.11 42.25
CA ASP A 694 9.49 14.15 43.37
C ASP A 694 9.51 12.70 42.88
N LEU A 695 10.71 12.10 42.81
CA LEU A 695 10.87 10.71 42.36
C LEU A 695 10.50 9.67 43.43
N GLY A 696 10.59 10.01 44.72
CA GLY A 696 10.39 9.07 45.82
C GLY A 696 11.49 8.01 45.99
N PHE A 697 12.32 7.78 44.98
CA PHE A 697 13.53 6.94 45.04
C PHE A 697 14.79 7.75 44.74
N GLY A 698 15.95 7.13 44.96
CA GLY A 698 17.24 7.65 44.53
C GLY A 698 18.16 6.53 44.06
N GLU A 699 19.08 6.85 43.15
CA GLU A 699 20.12 6.03 42.49
C GLU A 699 20.32 4.60 43.04
N ALA A 700 20.86 4.44 44.26
CA ALA A 700 21.15 3.12 44.84
C ALA A 700 19.92 2.18 44.97
N SER A 701 18.70 2.71 44.91
CA SER A 701 17.45 1.93 44.88
C SER A 701 17.20 1.34 43.48
N ILE A 702 17.56 2.09 42.43
CA ILE A 702 17.50 1.67 41.02
C ILE A 702 18.59 0.65 40.73
N LEU A 703 19.85 0.98 41.05
CA LEU A 703 21.01 0.13 40.72
C LEU A 703 20.93 -1.27 41.37
N ARG A 704 20.43 -1.38 42.60
CA ARG A 704 20.21 -2.68 43.28
C ARG A 704 19.11 -3.54 42.63
N GLY A 705 18.24 -2.94 41.82
CA GLY A 705 17.18 -3.65 41.10
C GLY A 705 17.61 -4.24 39.75
N LEU A 706 18.82 -3.92 39.26
CA LEU A 706 19.33 -4.36 37.96
C LEU A 706 19.91 -5.79 38.01
N VAL A 707 19.12 -6.72 38.51
CA VAL A 707 19.44 -8.15 38.62
C VAL A 707 18.60 -8.97 37.63
N GLU A 708 19.06 -10.17 37.26
CA GLU A 708 18.48 -10.95 36.17
C GLU A 708 17.04 -11.42 36.48
N GLU A 709 16.70 -11.61 37.76
CA GLU A 709 15.36 -11.95 38.23
C GLU A 709 14.32 -10.83 37.99
N ASN A 710 14.80 -9.58 37.84
CA ASN A 710 13.95 -8.41 37.58
C ASN A 710 13.85 -8.06 36.08
N LEU A 711 14.48 -8.83 35.20
CA LEU A 711 14.52 -8.53 33.76
C LEU A 711 13.17 -8.85 33.10
N ILE A 712 12.55 -7.84 32.48
CA ILE A 712 11.22 -7.92 31.85
C ILE A 712 11.24 -7.83 30.32
N GLY A 713 12.38 -7.47 29.72
CA GLY A 713 12.55 -7.39 28.27
C GLY A 713 14.01 -7.35 27.84
N ARG A 714 14.31 -8.00 26.70
CA ARG A 714 15.57 -7.90 25.97
C ARG A 714 15.24 -7.45 24.54
N GLY A 715 15.97 -6.48 23.99
CA GLY A 715 15.73 -5.98 22.63
C GLY A 715 16.92 -5.18 22.08
N GLY A 716 16.84 -4.79 20.81
CA GLY A 716 17.94 -4.13 20.09
C GLY A 716 18.36 -2.75 20.64
N SER A 717 17.53 -2.14 21.49
CA SER A 717 17.79 -0.87 22.19
C SER A 717 18.21 -1.04 23.66
N GLY A 718 18.41 -2.28 24.15
CA GLY A 718 18.95 -2.58 25.49
C GLY A 718 18.17 -3.60 26.32
N LEU A 719 18.48 -3.62 27.63
CA LEU A 719 17.85 -4.51 28.62
C LEU A 719 16.87 -3.72 29.49
N VAL A 720 15.65 -4.22 29.70
CA VAL A 720 14.62 -3.55 30.50
C VAL A 720 14.32 -4.33 31.78
N TYR A 721 14.45 -3.68 32.93
CA TYR A 721 14.23 -4.26 34.26
C TYR A 721 13.01 -3.65 34.94
N ARG A 722 12.24 -4.44 35.68
CA ARG A 722 11.21 -3.96 36.62
C ARG A 722 11.85 -3.78 38.00
N VAL A 723 12.06 -2.54 38.43
CA VAL A 723 12.64 -2.26 39.74
C VAL A 723 11.56 -1.78 40.70
N THR A 724 11.28 -2.58 41.73
CA THR A 724 10.43 -2.18 42.84
C THR A 724 11.19 -1.32 43.84
N TYR A 725 10.57 -0.26 44.34
CA TYR A 725 11.14 0.63 45.35
C TYR A 725 10.12 0.98 46.44
N THR A 726 10.61 1.42 47.59
CA THR A 726 9.77 2.05 48.61
C THR A 726 9.94 3.57 48.50
N ASN A 727 8.84 4.29 48.31
CA ASN A 727 8.84 5.74 48.21
C ASN A 727 9.26 6.34 49.57
N ARG A 728 10.28 7.21 49.53
CA ARG A 728 10.89 7.85 50.70
C ARG A 728 10.00 8.92 51.36
N PHE A 729 8.97 9.40 50.67
CA PHE A 729 8.09 10.47 51.16
C PHE A 729 6.84 9.96 51.88
N ASP A 730 6.22 8.87 51.38
CA ASP A 730 4.95 8.33 51.90
C ASP A 730 5.04 6.86 52.38
N GLY A 731 6.19 6.19 52.17
CA GLY A 731 6.39 4.78 52.53
C GLY A 731 5.71 3.76 51.61
N SER A 732 5.04 4.21 50.54
CA SER A 732 4.34 3.33 49.59
C SER A 732 5.30 2.48 48.75
N ALA A 733 4.83 1.32 48.28
CA ALA A 733 5.58 0.49 47.35
C ALA A 733 5.27 0.89 45.90
N GLY A 734 6.29 1.20 45.12
CA GLY A 734 6.20 1.55 43.71
C GLY A 734 7.06 0.64 42.81
N ALA A 735 6.88 0.76 41.50
CA ALA A 735 7.71 0.07 40.51
C ALA A 735 8.03 1.01 39.33
N VAL A 736 9.24 0.89 38.79
CA VAL A 736 9.69 1.58 37.57
C VAL A 736 10.22 0.59 36.54
N ALA A 737 10.11 0.96 35.27
CA ALA A 737 10.81 0.27 34.19
C ALA A 737 12.16 0.95 33.93
N VAL A 738 13.26 0.22 34.00
CA VAL A 738 14.62 0.74 33.81
C VAL A 738 15.21 0.14 32.55
N LYS A 739 15.32 0.95 31.48
CA LYS A 739 16.01 0.58 30.23
C LYS A 739 17.49 0.89 30.39
N ARG A 740 18.32 -0.15 30.45
CA ARG A 740 19.77 -0.06 30.44
C ARG A 740 20.27 -0.03 29.00
N ILE A 741 20.89 1.08 28.62
CA ILE A 741 21.56 1.30 27.34
C ILE A 741 23.06 1.26 27.59
N GLY A 742 23.76 0.45 26.82
CA GLY A 742 25.17 0.12 27.07
C GLY A 742 25.33 -1.19 27.83
N ILE A 743 26.04 -2.09 27.18
CA ILE A 743 26.73 -3.23 27.78
C ILE A 743 28.19 -3.04 27.29
N ALA A 744 29.14 -3.05 28.24
CA ALA A 744 30.53 -2.53 28.25
C ALA A 744 31.42 -2.51 26.98
N GLY A 745 32.40 -1.60 27.04
CA GLY A 745 33.52 -1.48 26.09
C GLY A 745 33.69 -0.05 25.56
N ALA A 746 32.58 0.54 25.09
CA ALA A 746 32.38 1.95 24.81
C ALA A 746 30.88 2.17 24.52
N LEU A 747 30.38 3.41 24.66
CA LEU A 747 29.09 3.75 24.07
C LEU A 747 29.22 3.68 22.53
N ASP A 748 28.53 2.72 21.90
CA ASP A 748 28.27 2.73 20.46
C ASP A 748 27.61 4.08 20.10
N GLU A 749 28.20 4.85 19.18
CA GLU A 749 27.67 6.14 18.74
C GLU A 749 26.20 6.04 18.28
N LYS A 750 25.74 4.88 17.81
CA LYS A 750 24.33 4.64 17.49
C LYS A 750 23.48 4.56 18.77
N LEU A 751 23.82 3.70 19.73
CA LEU A 751 23.13 3.59 21.02
C LEU A 751 23.21 4.89 21.84
N GLU A 752 24.32 5.63 21.76
CA GLU A 752 24.44 6.95 22.39
C GLU A 752 23.50 7.97 21.75
N ARG A 753 23.36 7.98 20.41
CA ARG A 753 22.38 8.83 19.71
C ARG A 753 20.95 8.41 20.01
N GLU A 754 20.67 7.12 20.17
CA GLU A 754 19.36 6.62 20.60
C GLU A 754 19.05 7.07 22.04
N PHE A 755 19.97 6.91 22.98
CA PHE A 755 19.85 7.42 24.36
C PHE A 755 19.66 8.95 24.40
N LYS A 756 20.52 9.72 23.74
CA LYS A 756 20.43 11.19 23.69
C LYS A 756 19.13 11.67 23.04
N SER A 757 18.67 10.98 21.98
CA SER A 757 17.39 11.26 21.33
C SER A 757 16.22 11.02 22.29
N GLU A 758 16.17 9.83 22.89
CA GLU A 758 15.08 9.43 23.78
C GLU A 758 15.04 10.28 25.07
N ALA A 759 16.19 10.55 25.68
CA ALA A 759 16.30 11.42 26.85
C ALA A 759 15.91 12.88 26.54
N SER A 760 16.35 13.44 25.42
CA SER A 760 16.06 14.83 25.04
C SER A 760 14.59 15.02 24.67
N ILE A 761 13.99 14.08 23.93
CA ILE A 761 12.59 14.16 23.52
C ILE A 761 11.67 13.88 24.71
N LEU A 762 11.83 12.77 25.44
CA LEU A 762 10.95 12.44 26.56
C LEU A 762 11.19 13.29 27.82
N GLY A 763 12.36 13.93 27.93
CA GLY A 763 12.61 14.96 28.94
C GLY A 763 11.86 16.28 28.69
N SER A 764 11.47 16.56 27.44
CA SER A 764 10.74 17.77 27.05
C SER A 764 9.25 17.55 26.73
N VAL A 765 8.85 16.32 26.43
CA VAL A 765 7.47 15.92 26.11
C VAL A 765 6.72 15.43 27.36
N ARG A 766 5.50 15.91 27.57
CA ARG A 766 4.57 15.39 28.59
C ARG A 766 3.17 15.26 28.02
N HIS A 767 2.71 14.03 27.81
CA HIS A 767 1.38 13.73 27.31
C HIS A 767 0.81 12.45 27.96
N ASN A 768 -0.51 12.38 28.13
CA ASN A 768 -1.17 11.24 28.82
C ASN A 768 -1.00 9.89 28.10
N ASN A 769 -0.64 9.90 26.81
CA ASN A 769 -0.46 8.72 25.97
C ASN A 769 0.97 8.55 25.43
N ILE A 770 1.95 9.18 26.07
CA ILE A 770 3.38 8.96 25.82
C ILE A 770 3.99 8.42 27.11
N VAL A 771 4.96 7.50 27.00
CA VAL A 771 5.66 6.96 28.17
C VAL A 771 6.39 8.09 28.90
N ARG A 772 6.18 8.20 30.22
CA ARG A 772 6.81 9.25 31.02
C ARG A 772 8.21 8.81 31.44
N LEU A 773 9.22 9.55 31.01
CA LEU A 773 10.57 9.46 31.53
C LEU A 773 10.64 10.18 32.88
N LEU A 774 11.11 9.49 33.92
CA LEU A 774 11.21 9.99 35.29
C LEU A 774 12.58 10.64 35.54
N CYS A 775 13.64 9.92 35.17
CA CYS A 775 15.02 10.38 35.24
C CYS A 775 15.88 9.58 34.27
N CYS A 776 17.03 10.12 33.90
CA CYS A 776 18.14 9.32 33.39
C CYS A 776 19.23 9.22 34.45
N LEU A 777 20.06 8.17 34.36
CA LEU A 777 21.28 8.04 35.14
C LEU A 777 22.42 7.78 34.18
N SER A 778 23.42 8.65 34.17
CA SER A 778 24.58 8.56 33.29
C SER A 778 25.79 8.12 34.11
N GLY A 779 26.28 6.90 33.88
CA GLY A 779 27.57 6.43 34.36
C GLY A 779 28.63 6.54 33.25
N THR A 780 29.88 6.23 33.59
CA THR A 780 31.05 6.29 32.69
C THR A 780 30.92 5.41 31.44
N GLU A 781 30.30 4.23 31.55
CA GLU A 781 30.14 3.27 30.45
C GLU A 781 28.68 2.81 30.20
N VAL A 782 27.72 3.27 31.01
CA VAL A 782 26.33 2.80 30.96
C VAL A 782 25.37 3.96 31.19
N SER A 783 24.32 4.05 30.39
CA SER A 783 23.25 5.02 30.53
C SER A 783 21.92 4.33 30.83
N LEU A 784 21.19 4.81 31.83
CA LEU A 784 19.90 4.27 32.23
C LEU A 784 18.80 5.29 31.94
N LEU A 785 17.68 4.82 31.39
CA LEU A 785 16.43 5.56 31.29
C LEU A 785 15.41 4.90 32.20
N VAL A 786 14.84 5.69 33.12
CA VAL A 786 13.89 5.21 34.13
C VAL A 786 12.51 5.77 33.82
N TYR A 787 11.53 4.89 33.61
CA TYR A 787 10.17 5.23 33.23
C TYR A 787 9.16 4.75 34.29
N ASP A 788 7.94 5.27 34.21
CA ASP A 788 6.79 4.61 34.82
C ASP A 788 6.70 3.14 34.35
N TYR A 789 6.47 2.23 35.30
CA TYR A 789 6.21 0.83 34.96
C TYR A 789 4.79 0.68 34.36
N MET A 790 4.66 -0.18 33.36
CA MET A 790 3.41 -0.41 32.64
C MET A 790 2.91 -1.83 32.94
N ASP A 791 1.96 -1.96 33.88
CA ASP A 791 1.59 -3.24 34.48
C ASP A 791 1.06 -4.29 33.49
N ASN A 792 0.35 -3.86 32.45
CA ASN A 792 -0.15 -4.75 31.41
C ASN A 792 0.89 -5.03 30.30
N GLY A 793 2.05 -4.38 30.32
CA GLY A 793 3.13 -4.62 29.36
C GLY A 793 2.84 -4.05 27.97
N SER A 794 3.35 -4.69 26.93
CA SER A 794 3.22 -4.27 25.52
C SER A 794 2.00 -4.90 24.83
N LEU A 795 1.39 -4.17 23.89
CA LEU A 795 0.16 -4.56 23.21
C LEU A 795 0.31 -5.83 22.34
N ASP A 796 1.45 -6.05 21.72
CA ASP A 796 1.78 -7.26 20.95
C ASP A 796 1.54 -8.55 21.75
N LYS A 797 1.88 -8.56 23.05
CA LYS A 797 1.70 -9.72 23.95
C LYS A 797 0.23 -10.05 24.20
N TRP A 798 -0.69 -9.11 23.98
CA TRP A 798 -2.13 -9.31 24.13
C TRP A 798 -2.83 -9.69 22.82
N LEU A 799 -2.21 -9.41 21.66
CA LEU A 799 -2.75 -9.78 20.36
C LEU A 799 -2.18 -11.12 19.86
N HIS A 800 -0.87 -11.36 20.04
CA HIS A 800 -0.14 -12.43 19.34
C HIS A 800 0.49 -13.49 20.25
N GLY A 801 0.36 -13.33 21.58
CA GLY A 801 1.21 -13.97 22.59
C GLY A 801 1.10 -15.49 22.78
N ASP A 802 0.24 -16.21 22.04
CA ASP A 802 -0.04 -17.64 22.25
C ASP A 802 0.67 -18.57 21.23
N GLY A 803 1.52 -18.04 20.34
CA GLY A 803 2.11 -18.83 19.25
C GLY A 803 3.46 -18.38 18.69
N LEU A 804 4.55 -18.50 19.47
CA LEU A 804 5.92 -18.85 19.02
C LEU A 804 6.82 -19.02 20.28
N GLY A 805 7.69 -20.04 20.29
CA GLY A 805 8.20 -20.68 21.52
C GLY A 805 9.03 -19.83 22.50
N GLY A 806 8.78 -20.03 23.80
CA GLY A 806 9.62 -19.59 24.93
C GLY A 806 9.21 -20.27 26.25
N HIS A 807 10.19 -20.82 26.98
CA HIS A 807 10.18 -21.59 28.26
C HIS A 807 8.89 -21.95 29.05
N PRO A 808 8.83 -23.16 29.65
CA PRO A 808 7.65 -23.67 30.37
C PRO A 808 7.62 -23.26 31.86
N THR A 809 7.30 -22.00 32.17
CA THR A 809 6.92 -21.59 33.53
C THR A 809 5.66 -20.72 33.52
N ALA A 810 4.64 -21.14 34.29
CA ALA A 810 3.37 -20.44 34.52
C ALA A 810 2.58 -19.99 33.26
N ARG A 811 2.04 -20.96 32.52
CA ARG A 811 0.98 -20.73 31.51
C ARG A 811 -0.31 -20.22 32.16
N VAL A 812 -0.44 -18.91 32.34
CA VAL A 812 -1.74 -18.26 32.54
C VAL A 812 -2.26 -17.85 31.16
N ARG A 813 -3.24 -18.60 30.63
CA ARG A 813 -4.00 -18.19 29.44
C ARG A 813 -4.67 -16.85 29.75
N ARG A 814 -4.20 -15.77 29.12
CA ARG A 814 -4.81 -14.44 29.24
C ARG A 814 -6.07 -14.41 28.36
N PRO A 815 -7.18 -13.81 28.81
CA PRO A 815 -8.32 -13.56 27.93
C PRO A 815 -7.91 -12.56 26.83
N PRO A 816 -8.37 -12.73 25.58
CA PRO A 816 -8.12 -11.77 24.51
C PRO A 816 -8.79 -10.43 24.81
N LEU A 817 -8.20 -9.33 24.31
CA LEU A 817 -8.77 -7.98 24.50
C LEU A 817 -10.10 -7.84 23.77
N ASP A 818 -11.11 -7.31 24.48
CA ASP A 818 -12.39 -6.93 23.91
C ASP A 818 -12.29 -5.72 22.98
N TRP A 819 -13.32 -5.46 22.19
CA TRP A 819 -13.32 -4.36 21.22
C TRP A 819 -13.19 -2.99 21.90
N ALA A 820 -13.91 -2.77 23.00
CA ALA A 820 -13.90 -1.49 23.70
C ALA A 820 -12.51 -1.13 24.26
N THR A 821 -11.71 -2.12 24.66
CA THR A 821 -10.31 -1.93 25.08
C THR A 821 -9.40 -1.70 23.88
N ARG A 822 -9.54 -2.49 22.80
CA ARG A 822 -8.75 -2.30 21.56
C ARG A 822 -8.95 -0.91 20.94
N LEU A 823 -10.18 -0.43 20.87
CA LEU A 823 -10.50 0.91 20.36
C LEU A 823 -9.95 2.02 21.27
N ARG A 824 -10.03 1.85 22.59
CA ARG A 824 -9.43 2.80 23.56
C ARG A 824 -7.91 2.88 23.42
N VAL A 825 -7.26 1.74 23.14
CA VAL A 825 -5.83 1.67 22.85
C VAL A 825 -5.48 2.39 21.55
N ALA A 826 -6.27 2.18 20.48
CA ALA A 826 -6.12 2.91 19.22
C ALA A 826 -6.25 4.44 19.42
N VAL A 827 -7.31 4.90 20.10
CA VAL A 827 -7.52 6.32 20.42
C VAL A 827 -6.32 6.88 21.20
N GLY A 828 -5.89 6.21 22.27
CA GLY A 828 -4.77 6.68 23.08
C GLY A 828 -3.47 6.80 22.29
N ALA A 829 -3.10 5.78 21.52
CA ALA A 829 -1.91 5.84 20.66
C ALA A 829 -2.01 6.96 19.60
N ALA A 830 -3.19 7.15 18.98
CA ALA A 830 -3.43 8.25 18.05
C ALA A 830 -3.33 9.63 18.72
N GLN A 831 -3.78 9.80 19.97
CA GLN A 831 -3.63 11.04 20.74
C GLN A 831 -2.14 11.36 20.97
N GLY A 832 -1.33 10.36 21.35
CA GLY A 832 0.12 10.52 21.50
C GLY A 832 0.82 10.94 20.20
N LEU A 833 0.48 10.29 19.08
CA LEU A 833 1.05 10.60 17.76
C LEU A 833 0.60 11.99 17.24
N CYS A 834 -0.68 12.32 17.37
CA CYS A 834 -1.23 13.62 16.98
C CYS A 834 -0.55 14.78 17.74
N TYR A 835 -0.36 14.62 19.05
CA TYR A 835 0.38 15.59 19.88
C TYR A 835 1.80 15.82 19.33
N MET A 836 2.55 14.75 19.04
CA MET A 836 3.91 14.85 18.50
C MET A 836 3.98 15.51 17.10
N HIS A 837 3.02 15.23 16.22
CA HIS A 837 3.02 15.73 14.85
C HIS A 837 2.51 17.17 14.70
N HIS A 838 1.62 17.61 15.60
CA HIS A 838 0.82 18.83 15.40
C HIS A 838 0.83 19.81 16.58
N GLU A 839 1.15 19.37 17.80
CA GLU A 839 1.16 20.21 19.01
C GLU A 839 2.59 20.48 19.53
N CYS A 840 3.53 19.56 19.29
CA CYS A 840 4.95 19.83 19.48
C CYS A 840 5.47 20.83 18.44
N SER A 841 6.22 21.83 18.90
CA SER A 841 6.90 22.80 18.05
C SER A 841 8.40 22.86 18.42
N PRO A 842 9.31 22.31 17.58
CA PRO A 842 9.05 21.72 16.27
C PRO A 842 8.38 20.33 16.33
N PRO A 843 7.73 19.86 15.24
CA PRO A 843 7.12 18.54 15.19
C PRO A 843 8.12 17.40 15.40
N ILE A 844 7.64 16.30 15.99
CA ILE A 844 8.44 15.12 16.34
C ILE A 844 7.90 13.92 15.56
N VAL A 845 8.76 13.19 14.84
CA VAL A 845 8.42 11.95 14.13
C VAL A 845 9.09 10.77 14.84
N HIS A 846 8.33 9.74 15.19
CA HIS A 846 8.75 8.62 16.03
C HIS A 846 9.57 7.56 15.28
N ARG A 847 9.19 7.25 14.04
CA ARG A 847 9.86 6.36 13.08
C ARG A 847 9.95 4.86 13.46
N ASP A 848 9.30 4.43 14.53
CA ASP A 848 9.23 3.01 14.93
C ASP A 848 7.95 2.68 15.73
N VAL A 849 6.80 3.12 15.20
CA VAL A 849 5.49 2.83 15.79
C VAL A 849 5.10 1.39 15.46
N LYS A 850 4.85 0.58 16.49
CA LYS A 850 4.47 -0.84 16.38
C LYS A 850 3.79 -1.34 17.65
N THR A 851 3.08 -2.46 17.61
CA THR A 851 2.35 -3.01 18.77
C THR A 851 3.26 -3.33 19.96
N SER A 852 4.53 -3.70 19.75
CA SER A 852 5.47 -3.91 20.86
C SER A 852 5.97 -2.61 21.52
N ASN A 853 5.84 -1.47 20.83
CA ASN A 853 6.20 -0.13 21.33
C ASN A 853 4.99 0.66 21.86
N ILE A 854 3.81 0.05 21.89
CA ILE A 854 2.63 0.60 22.56
C ILE A 854 2.44 -0.17 23.87
N LEU A 855 2.73 0.51 24.98
CA LEU A 855 2.63 -0.05 26.33
C LEU A 855 1.27 0.28 26.95
N LEU A 856 0.84 -0.56 27.90
CA LEU A 856 -0.47 -0.52 28.53
C LEU A 856 -0.31 -0.39 30.05
N ASP A 857 -0.86 0.68 30.63
CA ASP A 857 -0.93 0.83 32.09
C ASP A 857 -2.01 -0.07 32.71
N SER A 858 -2.15 -0.04 34.03
CA SER A 858 -3.13 -0.82 34.81
C SER A 858 -4.58 -0.66 34.35
N GLU A 859 -4.94 0.46 33.73
CA GLU A 859 -6.29 0.73 33.19
C GLU A 859 -6.39 0.49 31.66
N PHE A 860 -5.41 -0.21 31.08
CA PHE A 860 -5.28 -0.46 29.63
C PHE A 860 -5.23 0.82 28.78
N ARG A 861 -4.74 1.94 29.32
CA ARG A 861 -4.51 3.15 28.52
C ARG A 861 -3.18 3.01 27.78
N ALA A 862 -3.20 3.30 26.47
CA ALA A 862 -2.03 3.23 25.62
C ALA A 862 -1.02 4.34 25.91
N LYS A 863 0.26 3.96 25.94
CA LYS A 863 1.45 4.81 26.08
C LYS A 863 2.42 4.47 24.96
N VAL A 864 2.68 5.40 24.06
CA VAL A 864 3.70 5.25 22.99
C VAL A 864 5.10 5.32 23.63
N ALA A 865 6.01 4.43 23.22
CA ALA A 865 7.34 4.22 23.83
C ALA A 865 8.45 3.87 22.81
N ASP A 866 9.71 3.85 23.27
CA ASP A 866 10.95 3.63 22.50
C ASP A 866 11.30 4.73 21.47
N PHE A 867 11.72 5.88 22.00
CA PHE A 867 11.97 7.11 21.21
C PHE A 867 13.41 7.21 20.67
N GLY A 868 14.21 6.13 20.70
CA GLY A 868 15.61 6.16 20.24
C GLY A 868 15.77 6.57 18.76
N LEU A 869 14.81 6.17 17.92
CA LEU A 869 14.80 6.50 16.48
C LEU A 869 14.06 7.81 16.13
N ALA A 870 13.36 8.40 17.11
CA ALA A 870 12.54 9.59 16.92
C ALA A 870 13.39 10.83 16.57
N ARG A 871 12.85 11.77 15.78
CA ARG A 871 13.57 12.98 15.35
C ARG A 871 12.65 14.20 15.35
N VAL A 872 13.22 15.35 15.72
CA VAL A 872 12.57 16.67 15.63
C VAL A 872 12.81 17.22 14.22
N LEU A 873 11.75 17.66 13.53
CA LEU A 873 11.83 18.23 12.18
C LEU A 873 12.12 19.74 12.22
N ALA A 874 12.96 20.25 11.32
CA ALA A 874 13.26 21.68 11.24
C ALA A 874 12.05 22.55 10.83
N ARG A 875 11.08 22.02 10.06
CA ARG A 875 9.83 22.70 9.66
C ARG A 875 8.70 21.70 9.39
N THR A 876 7.47 22.08 9.73
CA THR A 876 6.25 21.30 9.43
C THR A 876 6.10 21.05 7.93
N GLY A 877 5.89 19.78 7.53
CA GLY A 877 5.71 19.39 6.12
C GLY A 877 6.95 19.48 5.22
N ALA A 878 8.13 19.83 5.76
CA ALA A 878 9.36 19.91 4.97
C ALA A 878 10.13 18.57 5.02
N PRO A 879 10.42 17.93 3.87
CA PRO A 879 11.16 16.67 3.86
C PRO A 879 12.66 16.89 4.09
N GLU A 880 13.16 16.44 5.25
CA GLU A 880 14.60 16.45 5.54
C GLU A 880 15.36 15.30 4.85
N THR A 881 16.64 15.52 4.56
CA THR A 881 17.49 14.55 3.85
C THR A 881 18.24 13.66 4.83
N MET A 882 17.83 12.40 4.95
CA MET A 882 18.30 11.46 5.96
C MET A 882 19.43 10.53 5.46
N SER A 883 20.30 10.13 6.39
CA SER A 883 21.51 9.33 6.12
C SER A 883 21.34 7.82 6.29
N ALA A 884 20.25 7.35 6.90
CA ALA A 884 19.97 5.92 7.14
C ALA A 884 18.47 5.59 7.14
N VAL A 885 18.13 4.43 6.59
CA VAL A 885 16.80 3.80 6.68
C VAL A 885 16.57 3.30 8.11
N ALA A 886 15.38 3.52 8.67
CA ALA A 886 15.01 3.08 10.02
C ALA A 886 13.52 2.76 10.10
N GLY A 887 13.14 1.87 11.02
CA GLY A 887 11.78 1.37 11.24
C GLY A 887 11.74 -0.17 11.24
N SER A 888 10.72 -0.75 11.87
CA SER A 888 10.56 -2.20 11.99
C SER A 888 9.94 -2.86 10.75
N PHE A 889 10.35 -4.09 10.46
CA PHE A 889 9.79 -4.89 9.35
C PHE A 889 8.27 -5.09 9.53
N GLY A 890 7.50 -5.01 8.43
CA GLY A 890 6.03 -5.02 8.46
C GLY A 890 5.40 -3.64 8.70
N TYR A 891 6.04 -2.77 9.51
CA TYR A 891 5.56 -1.41 9.83
C TYR A 891 6.18 -0.31 8.97
N MET A 892 7.34 -0.55 8.36
CA MET A 892 8.07 0.45 7.59
C MET A 892 7.31 0.89 6.33
N ALA A 893 7.13 2.20 6.17
CA ALA A 893 6.50 2.80 5.01
C ALA A 893 7.33 2.60 3.72
N PRO A 894 6.71 2.34 2.54
CA PRO A 894 7.43 2.00 1.31
C PRO A 894 8.51 3.01 0.90
N GLU A 895 8.23 4.31 1.03
CA GLU A 895 9.10 5.41 0.65
C GLU A 895 10.41 5.49 1.45
N CYS A 896 10.48 4.84 2.61
CA CYS A 896 11.73 4.69 3.37
C CYS A 896 12.76 3.81 2.66
N ALA A 897 12.36 2.99 1.68
CA ALA A 897 13.26 2.12 0.94
C ALA A 897 13.94 2.80 -0.27
N TYR A 898 13.32 3.83 -0.86
CA TYR A 898 13.78 4.49 -2.09
C TYR A 898 13.95 6.01 -2.00
N THR A 899 13.52 6.65 -0.91
CA THR A 899 13.77 8.08 -0.68
C THR A 899 14.61 8.31 0.57
N LYS A 900 15.39 9.40 0.58
CA LYS A 900 16.03 9.93 1.79
C LYS A 900 15.15 10.99 2.48
N LYS A 901 13.88 11.14 2.07
CA LYS A 901 13.00 12.25 2.45
C LYS A 901 11.87 11.73 3.34
N VAL A 902 11.95 12.02 4.63
CA VAL A 902 11.00 11.53 5.65
C VAL A 902 10.12 12.69 6.13
N SER A 903 8.82 12.42 6.30
CA SER A 903 7.84 13.30 6.95
C SER A 903 7.05 12.53 8.01
N GLU A 904 6.13 13.19 8.71
CA GLU A 904 5.22 12.58 9.70
C GLU A 904 4.37 11.42 9.14
N LYS A 905 4.22 11.34 7.81
CA LYS A 905 3.48 10.29 7.10
C LYS A 905 4.06 8.87 7.27
N VAL A 906 5.31 8.71 7.69
CA VAL A 906 5.88 7.38 8.00
C VAL A 906 5.29 6.79 9.28
N ASP A 907 5.00 7.64 10.27
CA ASP A 907 4.33 7.25 11.51
C ASP A 907 2.85 6.94 11.24
N VAL A 908 2.20 7.72 10.35
CA VAL A 908 0.81 7.44 9.91
C VAL A 908 0.71 6.03 9.30
N TYR A 909 1.64 5.67 8.41
CA TYR A 909 1.68 4.32 7.83
C TYR A 909 1.89 3.25 8.91
N SER A 910 2.90 3.45 9.76
CA SER A 910 3.24 2.52 10.84
C SER A 910 2.07 2.31 11.81
N PHE A 911 1.34 3.38 12.15
CA PHE A 911 0.13 3.34 12.96
C PHE A 911 -1.06 2.68 12.23
N GLY A 912 -1.17 2.86 10.92
CA GLY A 912 -2.15 2.14 10.10
C GLY A 912 -2.00 0.63 10.20
N VAL A 913 -0.76 0.11 10.27
CA VAL A 913 -0.51 -1.31 10.54
C VAL A 913 -1.02 -1.72 11.93
N VAL A 914 -0.81 -0.90 12.96
CA VAL A 914 -1.34 -1.15 14.32
C VAL A 914 -2.87 -1.23 14.33
N LEU A 915 -3.57 -0.37 13.58
CA LEU A 915 -5.04 -0.44 13.44
C LEU A 915 -5.51 -1.75 12.78
N LEU A 916 -4.74 -2.25 11.81
CA LEU A 916 -5.01 -3.54 11.16
C LEU A 916 -4.75 -4.72 12.12
N GLU A 917 -3.69 -4.69 12.93
CA GLU A 917 -3.45 -5.72 13.95
C GLU A 917 -4.56 -5.74 15.01
N LEU A 918 -5.02 -4.57 15.47
CA LEU A 918 -6.10 -4.44 16.45
C LEU A 918 -7.43 -4.99 15.92
N THR A 919 -7.74 -4.81 14.64
CA THR A 919 -9.00 -5.28 14.03
C THR A 919 -8.94 -6.74 13.58
N THR A 920 -7.78 -7.24 13.13
CA THR A 920 -7.65 -8.58 12.51
C THR A 920 -7.03 -9.64 13.42
N GLY A 921 -6.29 -9.25 14.47
CA GLY A 921 -5.56 -10.17 15.34
C GLY A 921 -4.39 -10.88 14.67
N LYS A 922 -4.01 -10.46 13.45
CA LYS A 922 -2.85 -10.97 12.71
C LYS A 922 -1.61 -10.12 13.03
N GLY A 923 -0.42 -10.71 13.03
CA GLY A 923 0.83 -9.95 13.18
C GLY A 923 1.15 -9.13 11.94
N ALA A 924 1.94 -8.05 12.08
CA ALA A 924 2.32 -7.17 10.97
C ALA A 924 3.03 -7.88 9.79
N SER A 925 3.60 -9.08 10.00
CA SER A 925 4.20 -9.92 8.94
C SER A 925 3.28 -11.02 8.42
N ASP A 926 2.10 -11.23 9.00
CA ASP A 926 1.13 -12.26 8.60
C ASP A 926 0.27 -11.85 7.39
N GLY A 927 0.94 -11.29 6.38
CA GLY A 927 0.35 -10.91 5.10
C GLY A 927 0.22 -12.06 4.08
N GLY A 928 0.54 -13.29 4.47
CA GLY A 928 0.55 -14.44 3.57
C GLY A 928 1.48 -14.22 2.37
N GLU A 929 0.91 -14.28 1.16
CA GLU A 929 1.66 -14.17 -0.09
C GLU A 929 2.06 -12.72 -0.42
N HIS A 930 1.35 -11.72 0.11
CA HIS A 930 1.69 -10.30 -0.07
C HIS A 930 2.81 -9.81 0.87
N GLY A 931 3.29 -10.67 1.78
CA GLY A 931 4.48 -10.46 2.61
C GLY A 931 4.33 -9.53 3.83
N SER A 932 3.34 -8.64 3.88
CA SER A 932 3.03 -7.84 5.08
C SER A 932 1.53 -7.64 5.29
N LEU A 933 1.11 -7.45 6.54
CA LEU A 933 -0.30 -7.24 6.91
C LEU A 933 -0.88 -6.02 6.21
N ALA A 934 -0.11 -4.94 6.07
CA ALA A 934 -0.52 -3.74 5.34
C ALA A 934 -0.89 -4.05 3.88
N LYS A 935 -0.04 -4.80 3.18
CA LYS A 935 -0.28 -5.20 1.79
C LYS A 935 -1.45 -6.17 1.67
N TRP A 936 -1.54 -7.16 2.55
CA TRP A 936 -2.68 -8.07 2.60
C TRP A 936 -3.98 -7.35 2.88
N ALA A 937 -4.04 -6.46 3.89
CA ALA A 937 -5.26 -5.75 4.24
C ALA A 937 -5.69 -4.78 3.14
N ARG A 938 -4.73 -4.11 2.47
CA ARG A 938 -5.04 -3.25 1.32
C ARG A 938 -5.49 -4.05 0.11
N HIS A 939 -4.90 -5.22 -0.15
CA HIS A 939 -5.37 -6.13 -1.21
C HIS A 939 -6.77 -6.69 -0.87
N HIS A 940 -6.97 -7.20 0.35
CA HIS A 940 -8.25 -7.68 0.88
C HIS A 940 -9.33 -6.59 0.83
N TYR A 941 -9.00 -5.33 1.12
CA TYR A 941 -9.93 -4.22 1.00
C TYR A 941 -10.25 -3.86 -0.46
N ARG A 942 -9.22 -3.78 -1.33
CA ARG A 942 -9.38 -3.48 -2.77
C ARG A 942 -10.09 -4.60 -3.54
N SER A 943 -9.99 -5.85 -3.08
CA SER A 943 -10.68 -7.02 -3.65
C SER A 943 -12.11 -7.21 -3.12
N GLY A 944 -12.64 -6.27 -2.32
CA GLY A 944 -13.98 -6.38 -1.74
C GLY A 944 -14.11 -7.42 -0.61
N GLY A 945 -12.98 -7.94 -0.10
CA GLY A 945 -12.94 -8.95 0.94
C GLY A 945 -13.70 -8.54 2.20
N SER A 946 -14.56 -9.44 2.67
CA SER A 946 -15.42 -9.27 3.84
C SER A 946 -14.61 -8.87 5.08
N ILE A 947 -14.73 -7.61 5.50
CA ILE A 947 -14.05 -7.10 6.69
C ILE A 947 -14.45 -7.89 7.97
N PRO A 948 -15.71 -8.33 8.15
CA PRO A 948 -16.07 -9.28 9.19
C PRO A 948 -15.31 -10.62 9.13
N ASP A 949 -14.90 -11.10 7.94
CA ASP A 949 -14.08 -12.31 7.80
C ASP A 949 -12.58 -12.06 8.04
N ALA A 950 -12.09 -10.86 7.76
CA ALA A 950 -10.77 -10.40 8.21
C ALA A 950 -10.69 -10.13 9.72
N THR A 951 -11.82 -9.88 10.38
CA THR A 951 -11.90 -9.47 11.78
C THR A 951 -11.51 -10.60 12.73
N ASP A 952 -10.76 -10.26 13.78
CA ASP A 952 -10.38 -11.17 14.85
C ASP A 952 -11.63 -11.84 15.47
N ARG A 953 -11.59 -13.18 15.54
CA ARG A 953 -12.70 -14.02 16.03
C ARG A 953 -13.18 -13.64 17.44
N SER A 954 -12.30 -13.08 18.27
CA SER A 954 -12.62 -12.65 19.64
C SER A 954 -13.47 -11.37 19.72
N ILE A 955 -13.52 -10.55 18.66
CA ILE A 955 -14.31 -9.31 18.59
C ILE A 955 -15.39 -9.34 17.50
N ARG A 956 -15.29 -10.25 16.51
CA ARG A 956 -16.19 -10.35 15.34
C ARG A 956 -17.69 -10.34 15.67
N TYR A 957 -18.09 -10.97 16.77
CA TYR A 957 -19.50 -11.10 17.19
C TYR A 957 -19.85 -10.25 18.42
N ALA A 958 -19.03 -9.25 18.77
CA ALA A 958 -19.20 -8.47 19.99
C ALA A 958 -20.24 -7.32 19.90
N GLY A 959 -21.00 -7.19 18.81
CA GLY A 959 -22.01 -6.12 18.62
C GLY A 959 -21.49 -4.80 18.02
N TYR A 960 -20.18 -4.70 17.77
CA TYR A 960 -19.49 -3.47 17.32
C TYR A 960 -18.97 -3.56 15.87
N SER A 961 -19.65 -4.32 15.01
CA SER A 961 -19.16 -4.61 13.65
C SER A 961 -18.94 -3.35 12.80
N ASP A 962 -19.80 -2.33 12.94
CA ASP A 962 -19.67 -1.06 12.21
C ASP A 962 -18.39 -0.31 12.61
N GLU A 963 -18.11 -0.24 13.92
CA GLU A 963 -16.94 0.46 14.46
C GLU A 963 -15.64 -0.29 14.11
N VAL A 964 -15.65 -1.63 14.18
CA VAL A 964 -14.53 -2.47 13.73
C VAL A 964 -14.24 -2.21 12.25
N GLU A 965 -15.28 -2.13 11.42
CA GLU A 965 -15.13 -1.90 9.98
C GLU A 965 -14.51 -0.52 9.69
N VAL A 966 -15.00 0.54 10.33
CA VAL A 966 -14.44 1.91 10.15
C VAL A 966 -12.96 1.95 10.54
N VAL A 967 -12.56 1.28 11.64
CA VAL A 967 -11.16 1.23 12.07
C VAL A 967 -10.29 0.40 11.14
N PHE A 968 -10.80 -0.71 10.59
CA PHE A 968 -10.08 -1.50 9.59
C PHE A 968 -9.83 -0.67 8.32
N ARG A 969 -10.88 0.00 7.80
CA ARG A 969 -10.77 0.91 6.65
C ARG A 969 -9.76 2.02 6.90
N LEU A 970 -9.76 2.61 8.11
CA LEU A 970 -8.78 3.61 8.54
C LEU A 970 -7.34 3.07 8.54
N GLY A 971 -7.12 1.82 8.98
CA GLY A 971 -5.83 1.15 8.85
C GLY A 971 -5.35 1.01 7.40
N VAL A 972 -6.27 0.68 6.48
CA VAL A 972 -5.97 0.59 5.04
C VAL A 972 -5.60 1.96 4.44
N LEU A 973 -6.34 3.02 4.80
CA LEU A 973 -6.07 4.41 4.39
C LEU A 973 -4.69 4.89 4.86
N CYS A 974 -4.42 4.71 6.15
CA CYS A 974 -3.14 5.07 6.74
C CYS A 974 -1.97 4.34 6.07
N THR A 975 -2.19 3.11 5.57
CA THR A 975 -1.18 2.31 4.88
C THR A 975 -1.14 2.49 3.35
N ALA A 976 -1.61 3.61 2.77
CA ALA A 976 -1.44 3.91 1.34
C ALA A 976 0.04 3.96 0.91
N ASP A 977 0.34 3.71 -0.38
CA ASP A 977 1.74 3.65 -0.85
C ASP A 977 2.37 5.04 -0.95
N LEU A 978 1.68 6.04 -1.55
CA LEU A 978 2.21 7.40 -1.56
C LEU A 978 1.92 8.13 -0.23
N PRO A 979 2.89 8.89 0.33
CA PRO A 979 2.70 9.66 1.56
C PRO A 979 1.61 10.74 1.49
N SER A 980 1.35 11.28 0.29
CA SER A 980 0.34 12.30 0.01
C SER A 980 -1.08 11.83 0.33
N SER A 981 -1.34 10.55 0.04
CA SER A 981 -2.67 9.94 -0.01
C SER A 981 -3.08 9.32 1.33
N ARG A 982 -2.19 9.39 2.32
CA ARG A 982 -2.48 9.06 3.72
C ARG A 982 -3.07 10.28 4.43
N PRO A 983 -4.02 10.13 5.37
CA PRO A 983 -4.54 11.23 6.19
C PRO A 983 -3.47 11.89 7.08
N ALA A 984 -3.77 13.00 7.76
CA ALA A 984 -2.95 13.50 8.87
C ALA A 984 -3.33 12.80 10.18
N MET A 985 -2.44 12.71 11.17
CA MET A 985 -2.77 12.04 12.44
C MET A 985 -3.93 12.71 13.19
N LYS A 986 -4.17 14.02 12.96
CA LYS A 986 -5.35 14.71 13.47
C LYS A 986 -6.67 14.15 12.91
N ASP A 987 -6.71 13.85 11.62
CA ASP A 987 -7.91 13.30 10.96
C ASP A 987 -8.15 11.86 11.42
N VAL A 988 -7.07 11.07 11.51
CA VAL A 988 -7.07 9.70 12.05
C VAL A 988 -7.63 9.68 13.47
N LEU A 989 -7.16 10.58 14.33
CA LEU A 989 -7.65 10.71 15.71
C LEU A 989 -9.13 11.09 15.76
N GLU A 990 -9.59 12.02 14.94
CA GLU A 990 -11.00 12.42 14.91
C GLU A 990 -11.93 11.25 14.55
N ILE A 991 -11.55 10.44 13.56
CA ILE A 991 -12.32 9.25 13.16
C ILE A 991 -12.39 8.22 14.30
N LEU A 992 -11.27 7.99 14.99
CA LEU A 992 -11.21 7.06 16.13
C LEU A 992 -12.02 7.55 17.34
N LEU A 993 -12.04 8.85 17.62
CA LEU A 993 -12.86 9.44 18.69
C LEU A 993 -14.35 9.27 18.39
N ASN A 994 -14.79 9.51 17.15
CA ASN A 994 -16.18 9.29 16.73
C ASN A 994 -16.61 7.81 16.90
N CYS A 995 -15.74 6.85 16.57
CA CYS A 995 -16.00 5.42 16.81
C CYS A 995 -16.09 5.08 18.31
N SER A 996 -15.26 5.73 19.13
CA SER A 996 -15.25 5.56 20.59
C SER A 996 -16.55 6.06 21.23
N GLU A 997 -17.08 7.20 20.78
CA GLU A 997 -18.37 7.71 21.24
C GLU A 997 -19.53 6.77 20.87
N GLN A 998 -19.55 6.21 19.66
CA GLN A 998 -20.56 5.24 19.21
C GLN A 998 -20.51 3.96 20.04
N THR A 999 -19.31 3.41 20.27
CA THR A 999 -19.07 2.25 21.14
C THR A 999 -19.54 2.52 22.59
N HIS A 1000 -19.33 3.74 23.10
CA HIS A 1000 -19.82 4.17 24.42
C HIS A 1000 -21.34 4.36 24.49
N GLN A 1001 -22.03 4.60 23.37
CA GLN A 1001 -23.50 4.66 23.31
C GLN A 1001 -24.11 3.25 23.25
N LYS A 1002 -23.58 2.35 22.40
CA LYS A 1002 -24.01 0.94 22.34
C LYS A 1002 -23.88 0.24 23.71
N SER A 1003 -22.71 0.35 24.36
CA SER A 1003 -22.45 -0.23 25.69
C SER A 1003 -23.20 0.41 26.88
N LYS A 1004 -23.98 1.48 26.65
CA LYS A 1004 -24.98 2.00 27.60
C LYS A 1004 -26.38 1.46 27.32
N THR A 1005 -26.70 1.23 26.05
CA THR A 1005 -28.00 0.71 25.61
C THR A 1005 -28.18 -0.75 26.02
N GLU A 1006 -27.13 -1.59 25.84
CA GLU A 1006 -27.14 -3.00 26.27
C GLU A 1006 -27.35 -3.14 27.79
N ARG A 1007 -26.66 -2.33 28.60
CA ARG A 1007 -26.85 -2.29 30.06
C ARG A 1007 -28.21 -1.72 30.51
N GLY A 1008 -28.96 -1.06 29.62
CA GLY A 1008 -30.34 -0.65 29.89
C GLY A 1008 -31.34 -1.78 29.70
N LEU A 1009 -31.07 -2.72 28.78
CA LEU A 1009 -31.98 -3.81 28.42
C LEU A 1009 -31.95 -4.99 29.42
N GLU A 1010 -30.84 -5.19 30.15
CA GLU A 1010 -30.76 -6.23 31.19
C GLU A 1010 -31.63 -5.96 32.44
N TYR A 1011 -32.21 -4.75 32.59
CA TYR A 1011 -33.05 -4.38 33.73
C TYR A 1011 -34.57 -4.44 33.47
N GLU A 1012 -35.02 -4.66 32.23
CA GLU A 1012 -36.46 -4.70 31.87
C GLU A 1012 -36.88 -6.06 31.29
N ALA A 1013 -36.91 -7.10 32.13
CA ALA A 1013 -37.39 -8.44 31.77
C ALA A 1013 -38.33 -9.07 32.82
N ALA A 1014 -39.47 -8.42 33.08
CA ALA A 1014 -40.65 -9.03 33.74
C ALA A 1014 -41.96 -8.36 33.25
N PRO A 1015 -43.14 -9.03 33.28
CA PRO A 1015 -44.10 -8.85 32.18
C PRO A 1015 -45.42 -8.08 32.49
N LEU A 1016 -46.09 -7.66 31.40
CA LEU A 1016 -47.50 -7.25 31.23
C LEU A 1016 -47.97 -5.88 31.77
N LEU A 1017 -48.29 -4.94 30.87
CA LEU A 1017 -49.67 -4.51 30.50
C LEU A 1017 -49.67 -3.31 29.50
N LEU A 1018 -50.71 -3.23 28.64
CA LEU A 1018 -51.00 -2.15 27.68
C LEU A 1018 -51.91 -1.06 28.33
N PRO A 1019 -52.23 0.07 27.66
CA PRO A 1019 -51.33 1.08 27.05
C PRO A 1019 -51.79 2.54 27.39
N GLN A 1020 -50.94 3.58 27.30
CA GLN A 1020 -51.42 4.97 27.14
C GLN A 1020 -50.46 5.92 26.40
N ARG A 1021 -51.00 7.03 25.90
CA ARG A 1021 -50.40 7.95 24.92
C ARG A 1021 -49.47 9.00 25.53
N GLY A 1022 -48.35 9.22 24.85
CA GLY A 1022 -47.98 10.56 24.37
C GLY A 1022 -46.94 11.36 25.16
N SER A 1023 -45.78 11.57 24.53
CA SER A 1023 -45.06 12.86 24.65
C SER A 1023 -44.16 13.10 23.43
N ARG A 1024 -44.06 14.36 22.99
CA ARG A 1024 -43.17 14.79 21.91
C ARG A 1024 -41.74 14.93 22.46
N ARG A 1025 -40.73 14.42 21.75
CA ARG A 1025 -39.35 14.93 21.85
C ARG A 1025 -38.70 15.09 20.48
N LYS A 1026 -37.86 16.12 20.38
CA LYS A 1026 -37.28 16.65 19.13
C LYS A 1026 -36.23 15.69 18.56
N GLN A 1027 -36.22 15.54 17.23
CA GLN A 1027 -35.01 15.15 16.51
C GLN A 1027 -33.94 16.23 16.69
N LEU A 1028 -32.69 15.84 16.89
CA LEU A 1028 -31.52 16.72 16.84
C LEU A 1028 -30.62 16.30 15.66
N SER A 1029 -30.03 17.29 15.01
CA SER A 1029 -29.40 17.19 13.70
C SER A 1029 -27.90 16.89 13.76
N THR A 1030 -27.52 15.63 13.94
CA THR A 1030 -26.09 15.22 14.00
C THR A 1030 -25.64 14.27 12.89
N ALA A 1031 -26.52 13.89 11.96
CA ALA A 1031 -26.21 12.92 10.90
C ALA A 1031 -25.47 13.52 9.67
N GLN A 1032 -25.51 14.84 9.47
CA GLN A 1032 -24.99 15.47 8.24
C GLN A 1032 -23.47 15.69 8.24
N ASP A 1033 -22.84 15.93 9.40
CA ASP A 1033 -21.37 16.13 9.46
C ASP A 1033 -20.57 14.83 9.26
N LEU A 1034 -21.12 13.65 9.60
CA LEU A 1034 -20.43 12.37 9.40
C LEU A 1034 -20.43 11.91 7.93
N ALA A 1035 -21.46 12.27 7.14
CA ALA A 1035 -21.50 11.93 5.71
C ALA A 1035 -20.39 12.66 4.93
N SER A 1036 -20.17 13.95 5.27
CA SER A 1036 -19.08 14.77 4.72
C SER A 1036 -17.70 14.11 4.93
N LYS A 1037 -17.41 13.63 6.15
CA LYS A 1037 -16.10 13.04 6.48
C LYS A 1037 -15.90 11.61 5.96
N ARG A 1038 -16.97 10.84 5.74
CA ARG A 1038 -16.90 9.58 4.95
C ARG A 1038 -16.49 9.82 3.50
N GLY A 1039 -16.88 10.96 2.91
CA GLY A 1039 -16.46 11.36 1.56
C GLY A 1039 -14.96 11.65 1.45
N VAL A 1040 -14.39 12.39 2.41
CA VAL A 1040 -12.94 12.74 2.45
C VAL A 1040 -12.03 11.51 2.48
N ILE A 1041 -12.48 10.47 3.18
CA ILE A 1041 -11.84 9.14 3.22
C ILE A 1041 -11.80 8.49 1.83
N SER A 1042 -12.90 8.59 1.05
CA SER A 1042 -12.99 7.94 -0.25
C SER A 1042 -12.21 8.66 -1.35
N THR A 1043 -12.06 9.98 -1.26
CA THR A 1043 -11.36 10.78 -2.28
C THR A 1043 -9.83 10.75 -2.16
N ALA A 1044 -9.27 10.62 -0.95
CA ALA A 1044 -7.81 10.55 -0.78
C ALA A 1044 -7.17 9.29 -1.40
N LEU A 1045 -7.94 8.22 -1.67
CA LEU A 1045 -7.44 6.97 -2.25
C LEU A 1045 -7.58 6.87 -3.77
N SER A 1046 -8.24 7.82 -4.44
CA SER A 1046 -8.35 7.80 -5.91
C SER A 1046 -7.13 8.38 -6.64
N GLU A 1047 -6.20 9.01 -5.92
CA GLU A 1047 -4.98 9.61 -6.50
C GLU A 1047 -3.76 8.65 -6.51
N ASP A 1048 -3.90 7.43 -5.98
CA ASP A 1048 -2.84 6.41 -5.80
C ASP A 1048 -2.98 5.18 -6.72
N ALA A 1049 -3.82 5.25 -7.76
CA ALA A 1049 -4.18 4.12 -8.63
C ALA A 1049 -4.13 4.47 -10.12
#